data_AF-A0A6C0BU09-F1
#
_entry.id   AF-A0A6C0BU09-F1
#
_cell.length_a   1.000
_cell.length_b   1.000
_cell.length_c   1.000
_cell.angle_alpha   90.00
_cell.angle_beta   90.00
_cell.angle_gamma   90.00
#
_symmetry.space_group_name_H-M   'P 1'
#
loop_
_entity.id
_entity.type
_entity.pdbx_description
1 polymer ?
#
loop_
_entity_poly.entity_id
_entity_poly.type
_entity_poly.pdbx_seq_one_letter_code
_entity_poly.pdbx_strand_id
1 'polypeptide(L)'
;MEVEKANSLNIVTHSEDPKIYTISNFITDEECDHFIEISKPKMKRSVVSDEKKGTISKGRTGENCWLQHYTDKTTGDVANKIANLISMPVENAESYQVVYYNTTQKYDQHYDAYHKNNTDKSKRCLRQGGQRVITALVYLNDVEEGGHTSFPNLNIKVKPEKGKLVIFHNCYEGTTNVHVNSLHAGTAPTKGEKYAFNLWFREQAVHKIYEYDPNDFLNTGPLTTSQLKIETEKKVDEIKPPIPPVIEETNVIELNSSEKEMKINIISESPFISEIENGLTSDECQTIRKLCTNGKKQNQLRISYWVNNKNEEIHPIVNKIAKLMNVDSKYFENINVMQYPEGSCHGDHYDAFDLTTDKGKEYSKCRGQRIYTVIGFVNENKNKTGGNIRFINFNKEITHEEGKLVIYKNMLDVSEVQFQRNSKMNYAIRPIKEGELYVFYMYLRVKDTSDVEIPLPTILQIDNKLKSINTIPNVFENTISNQLTSSDIEKQLQNINAQLEILSKQPKQVSVQEVNVESKKTEEEIEREKEQKENYHQALVNFYDKVVVDKENVKVDNRKVLPEGLFKFRRCVPEKDPALLEFFYRLRNSVPQKGILNYENFKKNYIADEYNPCIVENVFEPSAQEKIKEYFHWAIDNKKYTLGDSQSNRFKAHNDFMTRILHYEALPLIEHLVKKELVPTYTYLSCYIRDCELPAHTDRPDCEYTVSYIIDKPADSNWDIYVDMNKEPLKSRGRYRQYVNSDRKPYCKKVDCGPGGLMMFNGIDHIHFREKLDADYYYIILLHYRSKWSTYADTYKK
;
A
#
# COMPACT_ATOMS: atom_id res chain seq x y z
N MET A 1 42.35 -16.55 1.00
CA MET A 1 41.69 -17.03 -0.22
C MET A 1 40.22 -17.22 0.13
N GLU A 2 39.32 -16.64 -0.67
CA GLU A 2 37.86 -16.56 -0.47
C GLU A 2 37.33 -15.43 0.42
N VAL A 3 37.66 -14.18 0.05
CA VAL A 3 36.76 -13.04 0.24
C VAL A 3 36.91 -12.15 -0.99
N GLU A 4 36.18 -12.43 -2.07
CA GLU A 4 35.86 -11.48 -3.16
C GLU A 4 34.98 -12.17 -4.23
N LYS A 5 33.66 -12.12 -4.05
CA LYS A 5 32.65 -12.21 -5.13
C LYS A 5 31.43 -11.39 -4.72
N ALA A 6 31.51 -10.07 -4.87
CA ALA A 6 30.32 -9.23 -4.92
C ALA A 6 29.75 -9.33 -6.35
N ASN A 7 28.56 -9.91 -6.49
CA ASN A 7 27.88 -10.19 -7.76
C ASN A 7 27.56 -8.92 -8.55
N SER A 8 28.29 -8.66 -9.64
CA SER A 8 27.70 -8.04 -10.81
C SER A 8 26.63 -8.99 -11.36
N LEU A 9 25.40 -8.52 -11.62
CA LEU A 9 24.39 -9.33 -12.28
C LEU A 9 24.91 -9.71 -13.68
N ASN A 10 25.10 -11.01 -13.93
CA ASN A 10 25.53 -11.52 -15.23
C ASN A 10 24.37 -11.47 -16.23
N ILE A 11 24.13 -10.30 -16.80
CA ILE A 11 23.11 -10.07 -17.84
C ILE A 11 23.69 -10.48 -19.19
N VAL A 12 23.00 -11.38 -19.90
CA VAL A 12 23.29 -11.75 -21.29
C VAL A 12 22.11 -11.34 -22.16
N THR A 13 22.31 -10.33 -23.02
CA THR A 13 21.31 -9.93 -24.00
C THR A 13 21.38 -10.85 -25.21
N HIS A 14 20.23 -11.41 -25.60
CA HIS A 14 20.08 -12.27 -26.78
C HIS A 14 19.47 -11.54 -27.98
N SER A 15 18.68 -10.49 -27.72
CA SER A 15 18.03 -9.65 -28.72
C SER A 15 17.72 -8.27 -28.14
N GLU A 16 17.87 -7.22 -28.94
CA GLU A 16 17.42 -5.86 -28.61
C GLU A 16 15.98 -5.61 -29.06
N ASP A 17 15.52 -6.27 -30.13
CA ASP A 17 14.15 -6.12 -30.67
C ASP A 17 13.50 -7.46 -31.10
N PRO A 18 12.56 -8.01 -30.31
CA PRO A 18 12.16 -7.53 -29.00
C PRO A 18 13.31 -7.73 -28.02
N LYS A 19 13.30 -6.95 -26.94
CA LYS A 19 14.27 -7.10 -25.87
C LYS A 19 14.15 -8.49 -25.24
N ILE A 20 15.20 -9.31 -25.34
CA ILE A 20 15.32 -10.64 -24.74
C ILE A 20 16.68 -10.71 -24.03
N TYR A 21 16.67 -10.97 -22.72
CA TYR A 21 17.90 -11.14 -21.96
C TYR A 21 17.74 -12.17 -20.84
N THR A 22 18.86 -12.70 -20.37
CA THR A 22 18.90 -13.68 -19.29
C THR A 22 19.80 -13.23 -18.16
N ILE A 23 19.47 -13.64 -16.94
CA ILE A 23 20.29 -13.44 -15.74
C ILE A 23 20.47 -14.79 -15.06
N SER A 24 21.72 -15.27 -15.00
CA SER A 24 22.03 -16.51 -14.27
C SER A 24 22.02 -16.29 -12.76
N ASN A 25 21.67 -17.33 -11.99
CA ASN A 25 21.62 -17.31 -10.53
C ASN A 25 20.79 -16.13 -9.98
N PHE A 26 19.65 -15.84 -10.64
CA PHE A 26 18.81 -14.72 -10.26
C PHE A 26 18.01 -15.01 -8.99
N ILE A 27 17.48 -16.23 -8.83
CA ILE A 27 16.96 -16.73 -7.55
C ILE A 27 17.86 -17.85 -7.03
N THR A 28 17.87 -18.06 -5.71
CA THR A 28 18.72 -19.07 -5.08
C THR A 28 18.18 -20.47 -5.29
N ASP A 29 19.03 -21.47 -5.02
CA ASP A 29 18.64 -22.87 -5.13
C ASP A 29 17.53 -23.24 -4.15
N GLU A 30 17.54 -22.66 -2.94
CA GLU A 30 16.51 -22.83 -1.92
C GLU A 30 15.18 -22.19 -2.35
N GLU A 31 15.22 -21.00 -2.95
CA GLU A 31 14.03 -20.36 -3.51
C GLU A 31 13.42 -21.25 -4.60
N CYS A 32 14.26 -21.82 -5.48
CA CYS A 32 13.86 -22.75 -6.52
C CYS A 32 13.18 -24.00 -5.96
N ASP A 33 13.82 -24.67 -4.99
CA ASP A 33 13.30 -25.90 -4.38
C ASP A 33 11.99 -25.64 -3.64
N HIS A 34 11.87 -24.49 -2.98
CA HIS A 34 10.63 -24.06 -2.32
C HIS A 34 9.47 -23.94 -3.31
N PHE A 35 9.66 -23.29 -4.47
CA PHE A 35 8.64 -23.21 -5.52
C PHE A 35 8.22 -24.59 -6.02
N ILE A 36 9.15 -25.53 -6.16
CA ILE A 36 8.86 -26.91 -6.55
C ILE A 36 8.05 -27.62 -5.46
N GLU A 37 8.42 -27.50 -4.19
CA GLU A 37 7.77 -28.16 -3.06
C GLU A 37 6.30 -27.74 -2.92
N ILE A 38 6.02 -26.44 -2.93
CA ILE A 38 4.65 -25.91 -2.73
C ILE A 38 3.76 -26.08 -3.96
N SER A 39 4.34 -26.33 -5.14
CA SER A 39 3.62 -26.51 -6.40
C SER A 39 3.27 -27.97 -6.69
N LYS A 40 4.15 -28.92 -6.37
CA LYS A 40 3.96 -30.37 -6.57
C LYS A 40 2.57 -30.89 -6.20
N PRO A 41 2.02 -30.65 -4.99
CA PRO A 41 0.70 -31.18 -4.61
C PRO A 41 -0.47 -30.53 -5.35
N LYS A 42 -0.25 -29.42 -6.06
CA LYS A 42 -1.27 -28.62 -6.76
C LYS A 42 -1.24 -28.79 -8.28
N MET A 43 -0.26 -29.54 -8.81
CA MET A 43 -0.08 -29.72 -10.25
C MET A 43 -1.29 -30.41 -10.89
N LYS A 44 -1.75 -29.84 -12.00
CA LYS A 44 -2.85 -30.37 -12.81
C LYS A 44 -2.48 -30.28 -14.28
N ARG A 45 -3.20 -31.03 -15.11
CA ARG A 45 -3.04 -30.97 -16.56
C ARG A 45 -3.20 -29.53 -17.08
N SER A 46 -2.20 -29.03 -17.80
CA SER A 46 -2.25 -27.68 -18.40
C SER A 46 -3.40 -27.53 -19.41
N VAL A 47 -4.01 -26.34 -19.42
CA VAL A 47 -5.04 -25.92 -20.39
C VAL A 47 -4.60 -24.67 -21.16
N VAL A 48 -5.16 -24.46 -22.36
CA VAL A 48 -5.01 -23.24 -23.17
C VAL A 48 -6.32 -22.46 -23.23
N SER A 49 -6.25 -21.15 -23.43
CA SER A 49 -7.44 -20.29 -23.56
C SER A 49 -8.18 -20.52 -24.89
N ASP A 50 -9.45 -20.90 -24.84
CA ASP A 50 -10.36 -21.03 -25.99
C ASP A 50 -11.40 -19.88 -26.03
N GLU A 51 -12.43 -19.89 -26.86
CA GLU A 51 -13.46 -18.82 -26.93
C GLU A 51 -14.33 -18.71 -25.67
N LYS A 52 -14.61 -19.82 -24.98
CA LYS A 52 -15.52 -19.85 -23.82
C LYS A 52 -14.86 -20.20 -22.48
N LYS A 53 -13.79 -21.01 -22.48
CA LYS A 53 -13.10 -21.50 -21.26
C LYS A 53 -11.67 -22.00 -21.56
N GLY A 54 -10.93 -22.43 -20.54
CA GLY A 54 -9.69 -23.19 -20.74
C GLY A 54 -9.99 -24.60 -21.27
N THR A 55 -9.24 -25.04 -22.29
CA THR A 55 -9.39 -26.37 -22.91
C THR A 55 -8.06 -27.12 -22.98
N ILE A 56 -8.11 -28.45 -22.98
CA ILE A 56 -6.91 -29.29 -23.14
C ILE A 56 -6.50 -29.25 -24.62
N SER A 57 -5.22 -28.97 -24.89
CA SER A 57 -4.66 -28.92 -26.25
C SER A 57 -3.66 -30.04 -26.48
N LYS A 58 -3.54 -30.49 -27.74
CA LYS A 58 -2.46 -31.39 -28.18
C LYS A 58 -1.08 -30.70 -28.18
N GLY A 59 -1.05 -29.36 -28.29
CA GLY A 59 0.19 -28.57 -28.36
C GLY A 59 0.70 -28.04 -27.01
N ARG A 60 -0.04 -28.24 -25.91
CA ARG A 60 0.43 -27.96 -24.56
C ARG A 60 0.24 -29.20 -23.70
N THR A 61 1.33 -29.94 -23.48
CA THR A 61 1.27 -31.26 -22.87
C THR A 61 1.91 -31.35 -21.48
N GLY A 62 2.29 -30.24 -20.86
CA GLY A 62 2.77 -30.22 -19.47
C GLY A 62 1.67 -30.23 -18.41
N GLU A 63 2.09 -30.16 -17.16
CA GLU A 63 1.26 -29.84 -16.00
C GLU A 63 1.54 -28.42 -15.53
N ASN A 64 0.56 -27.79 -14.88
CA ASN A 64 0.77 -26.51 -14.23
C ASN A 64 -0.05 -26.37 -12.95
N CYS A 65 0.35 -25.42 -12.11
CA CYS A 65 -0.45 -24.88 -11.05
C CYS A 65 -0.26 -23.36 -10.99
N TRP A 66 -1.12 -22.70 -10.22
CA TRP A 66 -1.03 -21.26 -9.98
C TRP A 66 -0.71 -21.00 -8.51
N LEU A 67 0.27 -20.14 -8.26
CA LEU A 67 0.64 -19.68 -6.92
C LEU A 67 0.49 -18.17 -6.84
N GLN A 68 -0.08 -17.67 -5.75
CA GLN A 68 -0.19 -16.23 -5.51
C GLN A 68 1.17 -15.67 -5.12
N HIS A 69 1.42 -14.39 -5.43
CA HIS A 69 2.71 -13.74 -5.15
C HIS A 69 3.11 -13.85 -3.69
N TYR A 70 2.15 -13.71 -2.78
CA TYR A 70 2.38 -13.71 -1.34
C TYR A 70 1.79 -14.94 -0.65
N THR A 71 1.97 -16.11 -1.27
CA THR A 71 1.63 -17.39 -0.63
C THR A 71 2.45 -17.57 0.65
N ASP A 72 3.72 -17.16 0.59
CA ASP A 72 4.65 -17.07 1.72
C ASP A 72 5.71 -15.98 1.43
N LYS A 73 6.70 -15.86 2.32
CA LYS A 73 7.77 -14.87 2.21
C LYS A 73 8.62 -15.09 0.94
N THR A 74 9.00 -16.33 0.65
CA THR A 74 9.86 -16.68 -0.48
C THR A 74 9.20 -16.30 -1.80
N THR A 75 7.91 -16.64 -1.99
CA THR A 75 7.20 -16.28 -3.21
C THR A 75 7.05 -14.76 -3.37
N GLY A 76 6.89 -14.04 -2.26
CA GLY A 76 6.70 -12.58 -2.24
C GLY A 76 7.98 -11.82 -2.55
N ASP A 77 9.09 -12.26 -1.96
CA ASP A 77 10.41 -11.67 -2.21
C ASP A 77 10.82 -11.83 -3.68
N VAL A 78 10.61 -13.02 -4.26
CA VAL A 78 10.90 -13.27 -5.68
C VAL A 78 10.03 -12.39 -6.60
N ALA A 79 8.76 -12.16 -6.27
CA ALA A 79 7.86 -11.35 -7.10
C ALA A 79 8.34 -9.90 -7.14
N ASN A 80 8.63 -9.34 -5.97
CA ASN A 80 9.14 -7.98 -5.81
C ASN A 80 10.51 -7.81 -6.47
N LYS A 81 11.39 -8.82 -6.35
CA LYS A 81 12.71 -8.82 -6.99
C LYS A 81 12.60 -8.74 -8.51
N ILE A 82 11.70 -9.51 -9.13
CA ILE A 82 11.46 -9.47 -10.58
C ILE A 82 10.81 -8.14 -10.99
N ALA A 83 9.79 -7.68 -10.26
CA ALA A 83 9.09 -6.42 -10.51
C ALA A 83 10.04 -5.21 -10.50
N ASN A 84 10.92 -5.13 -9.49
CA ASN A 84 11.93 -4.09 -9.40
C ASN A 84 12.93 -4.15 -10.56
N LEU A 85 13.35 -5.35 -10.97
CA LEU A 85 14.27 -5.52 -12.11
C LEU A 85 13.69 -4.95 -13.41
N ILE A 86 12.40 -5.18 -13.68
CA ILE A 86 11.76 -4.73 -14.93
C ILE A 86 11.09 -3.36 -14.81
N SER A 87 11.16 -2.71 -13.64
CA SER A 87 10.52 -1.43 -13.34
C SER A 87 9.01 -1.41 -13.60
N MET A 88 8.32 -2.50 -13.24
CA MET A 88 6.86 -2.60 -13.28
C MET A 88 6.31 -3.00 -11.90
N PRO A 89 5.17 -2.45 -11.45
CA PRO A 89 4.58 -2.84 -10.17
C PRO A 89 4.18 -4.33 -10.15
N VAL A 90 4.26 -4.97 -8.97
CA VAL A 90 3.80 -6.36 -8.79
C VAL A 90 2.30 -6.51 -9.12
N GLU A 91 1.51 -5.45 -8.95
CA GLU A 91 0.08 -5.41 -9.26
C GLU A 91 -0.21 -5.62 -10.76
N ASN A 92 0.78 -5.36 -11.62
CA ASN A 92 0.70 -5.66 -13.04
C ASN A 92 1.00 -7.14 -13.33
N ALA A 93 1.63 -7.86 -12.40
CA ALA A 93 1.93 -9.27 -12.57
C ALA A 93 0.70 -10.15 -12.33
N GLU A 94 0.48 -11.13 -13.18
CA GLU A 94 -0.42 -12.25 -12.88
C GLU A 94 0.17 -13.17 -11.81
N SER A 95 -0.64 -14.02 -11.19
CA SER A 95 -0.16 -15.10 -10.32
C SER A 95 0.89 -15.96 -11.04
N TYR A 96 1.87 -16.49 -10.29
CA TYR A 96 2.86 -17.40 -10.83
C TYR A 96 2.19 -18.60 -11.48
N GLN A 97 2.54 -18.87 -12.73
CA GLN A 97 2.18 -20.13 -13.37
C GLN A 97 3.39 -21.07 -13.31
N VAL A 98 3.42 -21.94 -12.31
CA VAL A 98 4.45 -22.99 -12.23
C VAL A 98 4.09 -24.09 -13.23
N VAL A 99 5.06 -24.50 -14.03
CA VAL A 99 4.91 -25.49 -15.10
C VAL A 99 5.87 -26.65 -14.88
N TYR A 100 5.40 -27.85 -15.23
CA TYR A 100 6.15 -29.10 -15.19
C TYR A 100 6.10 -29.80 -16.55
N TYR A 101 7.24 -30.29 -17.02
CA TYR A 101 7.39 -31.11 -18.21
C TYR A 101 8.26 -32.33 -17.94
N ASN A 102 7.74 -33.52 -18.24
CA ASN A 102 8.56 -34.72 -18.42
C ASN A 102 9.03 -34.87 -19.89
N THR A 103 9.78 -35.94 -20.19
CA THR A 103 10.40 -36.16 -21.51
C THR A 103 9.44 -36.28 -22.70
N THR A 104 8.15 -36.46 -22.46
CA THR A 104 7.11 -36.55 -23.50
C THR A 104 6.32 -35.24 -23.67
N GLN A 105 6.61 -34.23 -22.84
CA GLN A 105 5.78 -33.05 -22.70
C GLN A 105 6.47 -31.81 -23.28
N LYS A 106 5.68 -30.95 -23.94
CA LYS A 106 6.15 -29.72 -24.59
C LYS A 106 5.09 -28.62 -24.54
N TYR A 107 5.51 -27.42 -24.91
CA TYR A 107 4.61 -26.36 -25.30
C TYR A 107 5.02 -25.85 -26.69
N ASP A 108 4.15 -26.08 -27.67
CA ASP A 108 4.31 -25.60 -29.04
C ASP A 108 4.41 -24.06 -29.10
N GLN A 109 4.83 -23.58 -30.27
CA GLN A 109 5.04 -22.16 -30.52
C GLN A 109 3.79 -21.34 -30.24
N HIS A 110 3.94 -20.27 -29.45
CA HIS A 110 2.86 -19.36 -29.09
C HIS A 110 3.38 -17.96 -28.77
N TYR A 111 2.45 -17.02 -28.69
CA TYR A 111 2.67 -15.69 -28.12
C TYR A 111 2.07 -15.64 -26.72
N ASP A 112 2.75 -14.95 -25.81
CA ASP A 112 2.17 -14.63 -24.51
C ASP A 112 1.20 -13.45 -24.61
N ALA A 113 1.49 -12.48 -25.48
CA ALA A 113 0.56 -11.42 -25.82
C ALA A 113 -0.60 -11.93 -26.69
N TYR A 114 -1.77 -11.35 -26.49
CA TYR A 114 -2.99 -11.71 -27.23
C TYR A 114 -3.12 -10.86 -28.48
N HIS A 115 -3.39 -11.48 -29.64
CA HIS A 115 -3.76 -10.71 -30.82
C HIS A 115 -5.06 -9.94 -30.57
N LYS A 116 -5.02 -8.62 -30.74
CA LYS A 116 -6.20 -7.75 -30.69
C LYS A 116 -7.01 -7.94 -31.99
N ASN A 117 -7.81 -9.00 -32.06
CA ASN A 117 -8.60 -9.36 -33.25
C ASN A 117 -10.14 -9.36 -33.03
N ASN A 118 -10.61 -8.67 -31.99
CA ASN A 118 -12.04 -8.51 -31.64
C ASN A 118 -12.80 -9.83 -31.36
N THR A 119 -12.08 -10.95 -31.21
CA THR A 119 -12.70 -12.22 -30.83
C THR A 119 -13.11 -12.21 -29.35
N ASP A 120 -14.09 -13.03 -28.98
CA ASP A 120 -14.49 -13.21 -27.58
C ASP A 120 -13.32 -13.69 -26.72
N LYS A 121 -12.42 -14.50 -27.32
CA LYS A 121 -11.16 -14.89 -26.70
C LYS A 121 -10.27 -13.68 -26.40
N SER A 122 -10.01 -12.79 -27.37
CA SER A 122 -9.16 -11.62 -27.15
C SER A 122 -9.76 -10.69 -26.10
N LYS A 123 -11.07 -10.42 -26.18
CA LYS A 123 -11.80 -9.60 -25.20
C LYS A 123 -11.69 -10.17 -23.80
N ARG A 124 -11.97 -11.46 -23.63
CA ARG A 124 -11.89 -12.14 -22.33
C ARG A 124 -10.47 -12.12 -21.77
N CYS A 125 -9.47 -12.39 -22.60
CA CYS A 125 -8.09 -12.49 -22.16
C CYS A 125 -7.48 -11.13 -21.82
N LEU A 126 -7.90 -10.05 -22.50
CA LEU A 126 -7.45 -8.68 -22.24
C LEU A 126 -8.24 -8.00 -21.10
N ARG A 127 -9.43 -8.50 -20.75
CA ARG A 127 -10.35 -7.88 -19.79
C ARG A 127 -9.70 -7.49 -18.46
N GLN A 128 -8.76 -8.29 -17.96
CA GLN A 128 -8.09 -8.05 -16.68
C GLN A 128 -6.66 -7.55 -16.93
N GLY A 129 -6.44 -6.26 -16.64
CA GLY A 129 -5.14 -5.59 -16.77
C GLY A 129 -4.65 -5.30 -18.20
N GLY A 130 -5.41 -5.64 -19.24
CA GLY A 130 -5.03 -5.37 -20.64
C GLY A 130 -4.04 -6.39 -21.21
N GLN A 131 -3.16 -5.96 -22.10
CA GLN A 131 -2.18 -6.82 -22.77
C GLN A 131 -1.07 -7.31 -21.84
N ARG A 132 -0.54 -8.53 -22.06
CA ARG A 132 0.73 -9.00 -21.47
C ARG A 132 1.90 -8.37 -22.21
N VAL A 133 2.64 -7.47 -21.57
CA VAL A 133 3.71 -6.69 -22.21
C VAL A 133 5.10 -7.29 -21.98
N ILE A 134 5.34 -7.90 -20.82
CA ILE A 134 6.63 -8.52 -20.47
C ILE A 134 6.38 -9.89 -19.83
N THR A 135 7.20 -10.87 -20.20
CA THR A 135 7.25 -12.17 -19.54
C THR A 135 8.56 -12.32 -18.79
N ALA A 136 8.45 -12.72 -17.53
CA ALA A 136 9.55 -13.22 -16.72
C ALA A 136 9.40 -14.73 -16.52
N LEU A 137 10.34 -15.51 -17.07
CA LEU A 137 10.37 -16.96 -16.93
C LEU A 137 11.59 -17.36 -16.10
N VAL A 138 11.39 -18.14 -15.04
CA VAL A 138 12.48 -18.65 -14.21
C VAL A 138 12.52 -20.17 -14.26
N TYR A 139 13.71 -20.73 -14.49
CA TYR A 139 13.94 -22.18 -14.40
C TYR A 139 14.19 -22.58 -12.95
N LEU A 140 13.45 -23.58 -12.47
CA LEU A 140 13.48 -24.01 -11.06
C LEU A 140 14.39 -25.22 -10.83
N ASN A 141 14.84 -25.87 -11.90
CA ASN A 141 15.82 -26.94 -11.85
C ASN A 141 16.67 -26.96 -13.12
N ASP A 142 17.82 -27.63 -13.06
CA ASP A 142 18.59 -27.98 -14.24
C ASP A 142 17.90 -29.09 -15.02
N VAL A 143 17.92 -28.99 -16.35
CA VAL A 143 17.46 -30.07 -17.24
C VAL A 143 18.68 -30.70 -17.88
N GLU A 144 18.77 -32.02 -17.81
CA GLU A 144 19.92 -32.78 -18.30
C GLU A 144 20.09 -32.63 -19.82
N GLU A 145 19.02 -32.80 -20.59
CA GLU A 145 19.03 -32.60 -22.03
C GLU A 145 17.67 -32.10 -22.56
N GLY A 146 17.68 -31.18 -23.52
CA GLY A 146 16.46 -30.56 -24.07
C GLY A 146 15.88 -29.45 -23.17
N GLY A 147 14.57 -29.23 -23.21
CA GLY A 147 13.89 -28.32 -22.28
C GLY A 147 14.06 -26.81 -22.53
N HIS A 148 14.71 -26.42 -23.63
CA HIS A 148 14.99 -25.02 -23.98
C HIS A 148 13.73 -24.17 -24.12
N THR A 149 13.85 -22.89 -23.78
CA THR A 149 12.94 -21.84 -24.28
C THR A 149 13.48 -21.35 -25.62
N SER A 150 12.75 -21.64 -26.70
CA SER A 150 13.17 -21.37 -28.08
C SER A 150 12.39 -20.20 -28.64
N PHE A 151 13.09 -19.22 -29.22
CA PHE A 151 12.51 -18.14 -30.04
C PHE A 151 12.85 -18.43 -31.52
N PRO A 152 12.03 -19.23 -32.22
CA PRO A 152 12.35 -19.74 -33.55
C PRO A 152 12.63 -18.64 -34.58
N ASN A 153 11.91 -17.52 -34.53
CA ASN A 153 12.06 -16.43 -35.49
C ASN A 153 13.41 -15.71 -35.37
N LEU A 154 14.08 -15.81 -34.22
CA LEU A 154 15.38 -15.21 -33.94
C LEU A 154 16.52 -16.25 -33.89
N ASN A 155 16.20 -17.53 -34.09
CA ASN A 155 17.12 -18.64 -33.88
C ASN A 155 17.82 -18.63 -32.49
N ILE A 156 17.12 -18.15 -31.45
CA ILE A 156 17.61 -18.11 -30.08
C ILE A 156 17.08 -19.34 -29.33
N LYS A 157 17.95 -20.00 -28.56
CA LYS A 157 17.59 -21.07 -27.62
C LYS A 157 18.23 -20.80 -26.28
N VAL A 158 17.41 -20.60 -25.26
CA VAL A 158 17.87 -20.44 -23.88
C VAL A 158 17.82 -21.78 -23.18
N LYS A 159 18.98 -22.27 -22.74
CA LYS A 159 19.10 -23.50 -21.94
C LYS A 159 18.51 -23.29 -20.54
N PRO A 160 17.72 -24.25 -20.02
CA PRO A 160 17.26 -24.23 -18.64
C PRO A 160 18.42 -24.52 -17.68
N GLU A 161 18.64 -23.60 -16.74
CA GLU A 161 19.64 -23.73 -15.67
C GLU A 161 18.99 -23.22 -14.39
N LYS A 162 19.16 -23.95 -13.28
CA LYS A 162 18.48 -23.64 -12.01
C LYS A 162 18.73 -22.18 -11.59
N GLY A 163 17.67 -21.48 -11.21
CA GLY A 163 17.72 -20.08 -10.79
C GLY A 163 17.92 -19.06 -11.91
N LYS A 164 18.08 -19.47 -13.17
CA LYS A 164 18.21 -18.55 -14.31
C LYS A 164 16.87 -17.91 -14.67
N LEU A 165 16.87 -16.58 -14.76
CA LEU A 165 15.76 -15.76 -15.24
C LEU A 165 15.91 -15.46 -16.73
N VAL A 166 14.80 -15.51 -17.46
CA VAL A 166 14.64 -15.06 -18.85
C VAL A 166 13.59 -13.95 -18.86
N ILE A 167 13.96 -12.78 -19.37
CA ILE A 167 13.03 -11.67 -19.62
C ILE A 167 12.87 -11.52 -21.13
N PHE A 168 11.62 -11.40 -21.59
CA PHE A 168 11.33 -11.01 -22.96
C PHE A 168 10.11 -10.11 -23.08
N HIS A 169 10.20 -9.13 -23.97
CA HIS A 169 9.11 -8.21 -24.30
C HIS A 169 8.19 -8.84 -25.35
N ASN A 170 6.88 -8.79 -25.10
CA ASN A 170 5.87 -9.45 -25.93
C ASN A 170 5.29 -8.54 -27.02
N CYS A 171 5.52 -7.22 -26.92
CA CYS A 171 4.96 -6.20 -27.80
C CYS A 171 6.06 -5.32 -28.41
N TYR A 172 5.77 -4.67 -29.55
CA TYR A 172 6.65 -3.62 -30.07
C TYR A 172 6.75 -2.47 -29.08
N GLU A 173 7.94 -1.89 -28.97
CA GLU A 173 8.22 -0.79 -28.04
C GLU A 173 7.21 0.37 -28.22
N GLY A 174 6.70 0.87 -27.10
CA GLY A 174 5.68 1.93 -27.09
C GLY A 174 4.27 1.49 -27.53
N THR A 175 4.03 0.20 -27.78
CA THR A 175 2.72 -0.31 -28.24
C THR A 175 2.21 -1.51 -27.43
N THR A 176 0.96 -1.89 -27.68
CA THR A 176 0.34 -3.14 -27.19
C THR A 176 0.17 -4.19 -28.29
N ASN A 177 0.82 -3.97 -29.44
CA ASN A 177 0.79 -4.86 -30.59
C ASN A 177 1.81 -5.97 -30.41
N VAL A 178 1.36 -7.21 -30.61
CA VAL A 178 2.18 -8.42 -30.48
C VAL A 178 3.42 -8.32 -31.36
N HIS A 179 4.60 -8.49 -30.76
CA HIS A 179 5.85 -8.54 -31.50
C HIS A 179 6.01 -9.89 -32.18
N VAL A 180 6.15 -9.95 -33.51
CA VAL A 180 6.19 -11.23 -34.26
C VAL A 180 7.38 -12.11 -33.87
N ASN A 181 8.52 -11.49 -33.55
CA ASN A 181 9.71 -12.22 -33.06
C ASN A 181 9.65 -12.64 -31.58
N SER A 182 8.59 -12.29 -30.83
CA SER A 182 8.34 -12.82 -29.47
C SER A 182 7.71 -14.22 -29.48
N LEU A 183 7.44 -14.78 -30.67
CA LEU A 183 6.99 -16.16 -30.83
C LEU A 183 8.00 -17.09 -30.14
N HIS A 184 7.52 -17.91 -29.20
CA HIS A 184 8.40 -18.78 -28.43
C HIS A 184 7.76 -20.12 -28.10
N ALA A 185 8.59 -21.10 -27.74
CA ALA A 185 8.18 -22.45 -27.42
C ALA A 185 8.98 -23.02 -26.24
N GLY A 186 8.33 -23.88 -25.45
CA GLY A 186 8.99 -24.73 -24.46
C GLY A 186 9.27 -26.09 -25.10
N THR A 187 10.51 -26.30 -25.57
CA THR A 187 10.90 -27.59 -26.17
C THR A 187 10.88 -28.70 -25.12
N ALA A 188 10.60 -29.94 -25.54
CA ALA A 188 10.56 -31.07 -24.62
C ALA A 188 11.95 -31.34 -24.02
N PRO A 189 12.04 -31.69 -22.72
CA PRO A 189 13.21 -32.40 -22.21
C PRO A 189 13.41 -33.69 -23.00
N THR A 190 14.62 -33.96 -23.48
CA THR A 190 14.97 -35.28 -24.04
C THR A 190 15.50 -36.19 -22.93
N LYS A 191 16.04 -35.61 -21.86
CA LYS A 191 16.48 -36.30 -20.64
C LYS A 191 16.25 -35.44 -19.40
N GLY A 192 15.77 -36.06 -18.32
CA GLY A 192 15.40 -35.39 -17.07
C GLY A 192 13.98 -34.79 -17.09
N GLU A 193 13.74 -33.83 -16.20
CA GLU A 193 12.47 -33.13 -16.02
C GLU A 193 12.69 -31.62 -15.98
N LYS A 194 11.67 -30.83 -16.32
CA LYS A 194 11.72 -29.37 -16.28
C LYS A 194 10.63 -28.81 -15.39
N TYR A 195 11.04 -28.05 -14.38
CA TYR A 195 10.24 -27.11 -13.63
C TYR A 195 10.63 -25.67 -13.99
N ALA A 196 9.63 -24.83 -14.20
CA ALA A 196 9.79 -23.39 -14.38
C ALA A 196 8.56 -22.67 -13.85
N PHE A 197 8.64 -21.35 -13.67
CA PHE A 197 7.43 -20.54 -13.58
C PHE A 197 7.44 -19.41 -14.60
N ASN A 198 6.24 -19.04 -15.05
CA ASN A 198 6.00 -17.79 -15.75
C ASN A 198 5.40 -16.77 -14.77
N LEU A 199 5.86 -15.53 -14.88
CA LEU A 199 5.29 -14.35 -14.26
C LEU A 199 5.04 -13.32 -15.38
N TRP A 200 3.77 -13.14 -15.73
CA TRP A 200 3.36 -12.26 -16.83
C TRP A 200 2.96 -10.90 -16.32
N PHE A 201 3.56 -9.85 -16.87
CA PHE A 201 3.23 -8.47 -16.55
C PHE A 201 2.28 -7.89 -17.60
N ARG A 202 1.18 -7.33 -17.10
CA ARG A 202 0.13 -6.66 -17.85
C ARG A 202 0.43 -5.17 -18.01
N GLU A 203 -0.12 -4.53 -19.04
CA GLU A 203 0.03 -3.08 -19.25
C GLU A 203 -0.58 -2.25 -18.11
N GLN A 204 -1.62 -2.78 -17.46
CA GLN A 204 -2.26 -2.21 -16.28
C GLN A 204 -2.35 -3.25 -15.15
N ALA A 205 -2.64 -2.80 -13.94
CA ALA A 205 -2.84 -3.69 -12.80
C ALA A 205 -3.94 -4.73 -13.10
N VAL A 206 -3.70 -5.99 -12.72
CA VAL A 206 -4.55 -7.15 -13.08
C VAL A 206 -6.01 -7.02 -12.62
N HIS A 207 -6.26 -6.25 -11.56
CA HIS A 207 -7.61 -6.01 -11.03
C HIS A 207 -8.38 -4.94 -11.81
N LYS A 208 -7.73 -4.16 -12.69
CA LYS A 208 -8.41 -3.18 -13.54
C LYS A 208 -9.11 -3.87 -14.69
N ILE A 209 -10.35 -3.45 -14.93
CA ILE A 209 -11.09 -3.84 -16.14
C ILE A 209 -10.52 -3.01 -17.28
N TYR A 210 -9.99 -3.69 -18.29
CA TYR A 210 -9.52 -3.06 -19.51
C TYR A 210 -10.73 -2.67 -20.36
N GLU A 211 -10.94 -1.36 -20.50
CA GLU A 211 -11.96 -0.82 -21.39
C GLU A 211 -11.48 -0.92 -22.84
N TYR A 212 -12.19 -1.75 -23.59
CA TYR A 212 -11.89 -2.06 -24.98
C TYR A 212 -12.47 -0.98 -25.89
N ASP A 213 -11.63 -0.26 -26.65
CA ASP A 213 -12.09 0.62 -27.74
C ASP A 213 -12.14 -0.17 -29.06
N PRO A 214 -13.32 -0.36 -29.69
CA PRO A 214 -13.45 -1.01 -30.99
C PRO A 214 -12.73 -0.30 -32.16
N ASN A 215 -12.23 0.93 -31.96
CA ASN A 215 -11.47 1.68 -32.96
C ASN A 215 -9.95 1.38 -32.97
N ASP A 216 -9.43 0.69 -31.94
CA ASP A 216 -8.04 0.17 -31.92
C ASP A 216 -7.75 -0.85 -33.05
N PHE A 217 -8.75 -1.20 -33.87
CA PHE A 217 -8.76 -2.32 -34.81
C PHE A 217 -8.49 -1.92 -36.28
N LEU A 218 -8.36 -0.63 -36.59
CA LEU A 218 -8.28 -0.19 -37.98
C LEU A 218 -6.92 -0.40 -38.66
N ASN A 219 -5.86 -0.80 -37.95
CA ASN A 219 -4.57 -1.13 -38.55
C ASN A 219 -4.02 -2.47 -38.03
N THR A 220 -4.57 -3.57 -38.52
CA THR A 220 -4.09 -4.94 -38.23
C THR A 220 -3.48 -5.63 -39.46
N GLY A 221 -2.68 -4.88 -40.23
CA GLY A 221 -1.75 -5.42 -41.22
C GLY A 221 -0.34 -4.83 -41.02
N PRO A 222 0.73 -5.54 -41.41
CA PRO A 222 2.08 -4.96 -41.37
C PRO A 222 2.13 -3.76 -42.33
N LEU A 223 2.41 -2.57 -41.79
CA LEU A 223 2.57 -1.35 -42.58
C LEU A 223 3.75 -1.55 -43.55
N THR A 224 3.52 -1.31 -44.84
CA THR A 224 4.62 -1.35 -45.82
C THR A 224 5.55 -0.14 -45.64
N THR A 225 6.81 -0.28 -46.02
CA THR A 225 7.83 0.80 -45.95
C THR A 225 7.42 2.07 -46.71
N SER A 226 6.53 1.93 -47.70
CA SER A 226 5.91 3.03 -48.43
C SER A 226 4.75 3.71 -47.69
N GLN A 227 3.98 2.96 -46.89
CA GLN A 227 2.94 3.51 -46.00
C GLN A 227 3.55 4.22 -44.79
N LEU A 228 4.71 3.77 -44.31
CA LEU A 228 5.47 4.46 -43.25
C LEU A 228 5.90 5.88 -43.64
N LYS A 229 6.18 6.14 -44.93
CA LYS A 229 6.52 7.49 -45.45
C LYS A 229 5.30 8.36 -45.73
N ILE A 230 4.21 7.77 -46.24
CA ILE A 230 3.00 8.53 -46.57
C ILE A 230 2.16 8.81 -45.31
N GLU A 231 2.16 7.93 -44.32
CA GLU A 231 1.55 8.21 -43.00
C GLU A 231 2.40 9.16 -42.16
N THR A 232 3.73 9.20 -42.31
CA THR A 232 4.54 10.24 -41.66
C THR A 232 4.32 11.62 -42.29
N GLU A 233 4.10 11.71 -43.60
CA GLU A 233 3.80 13.00 -44.24
C GLU A 233 2.33 13.44 -44.06
N LYS A 234 1.34 12.52 -44.02
CA LYS A 234 -0.07 12.87 -43.75
C LYS A 234 -0.41 13.05 -42.27
N LYS A 235 0.26 12.37 -41.32
CA LYS A 235 0.03 12.59 -39.87
C LYS A 235 0.61 13.91 -39.36
N VAL A 236 1.50 14.55 -40.12
CA VAL A 236 2.05 15.87 -39.75
C VAL A 236 1.01 16.98 -39.92
N ASP A 237 0.04 16.84 -40.84
CA ASP A 237 -0.96 17.88 -41.08
C ASP A 237 -2.33 17.64 -40.39
N GLU A 238 -2.71 16.39 -40.07
CA GLU A 238 -4.04 16.09 -39.49
C GLU A 238 -4.04 15.51 -38.06
N ILE A 239 -2.88 15.31 -37.42
CA ILE A 239 -2.80 15.10 -35.97
C ILE A 239 -2.29 16.38 -35.31
N LYS A 240 -3.15 17.39 -35.24
CA LYS A 240 -3.14 18.30 -34.10
C LYS A 240 -4.12 17.73 -33.06
N PRO A 241 -3.62 17.17 -31.94
CA PRO A 241 -4.46 17.02 -30.75
C PRO A 241 -5.11 18.38 -30.44
N PRO A 242 -6.25 18.46 -29.74
CA PRO A 242 -6.60 19.69 -29.06
C PRO A 242 -5.41 20.01 -28.16
N ILE A 243 -4.63 21.00 -28.56
CA ILE A 243 -3.50 21.52 -27.81
C ILE A 243 -4.10 21.86 -26.44
N PRO A 244 -3.76 21.13 -25.35
CA PRO A 244 -3.96 21.69 -24.02
C PRO A 244 -3.26 23.04 -24.09
N PRO A 245 -3.84 24.15 -23.59
CA PRO A 245 -3.20 25.45 -23.72
C PRO A 245 -1.72 25.28 -23.36
N VAL A 246 -0.87 25.37 -24.39
CA VAL A 246 0.56 25.41 -24.20
C VAL A 246 0.70 26.73 -23.49
N ILE A 247 0.93 26.66 -22.17
CA ILE A 247 1.55 27.79 -21.53
C ILE A 247 2.89 27.85 -22.23
N GLU A 248 3.04 28.83 -23.11
CA GLU A 248 4.26 29.05 -23.88
C GLU A 248 5.46 28.81 -22.97
N GLU A 249 6.36 27.95 -23.43
CA GLU A 249 7.73 27.81 -22.93
C GLU A 249 8.46 29.13 -23.21
N THR A 250 8.03 30.19 -22.56
CA THR A 250 8.86 31.34 -22.30
C THR A 250 9.51 31.11 -20.95
N ASN A 251 10.75 30.66 -21.09
CA ASN A 251 11.89 30.95 -20.24
C ASN A 251 11.91 30.30 -18.86
N VAL A 252 13.12 29.86 -18.49
CA VAL A 252 13.71 30.01 -17.16
C VAL A 252 12.68 30.52 -16.16
N ILE A 253 12.22 29.66 -15.24
CA ILE A 253 11.56 30.16 -14.02
C ILE A 253 12.57 31.14 -13.44
N GLU A 254 12.33 32.46 -13.57
CA GLU A 254 13.24 33.47 -13.05
C GLU A 254 13.30 33.28 -11.54
N LEU A 255 14.32 32.53 -11.13
CA LEU A 255 14.69 32.32 -9.76
C LEU A 255 15.29 33.65 -9.31
N ASN A 256 14.59 34.27 -8.36
CA ASN A 256 15.04 35.27 -7.40
C ASN A 256 14.86 36.77 -7.69
N SER A 257 14.17 37.39 -6.73
CA SER A 257 14.68 38.58 -6.02
C SER A 257 15.38 38.24 -4.68
N SER A 258 15.46 36.96 -4.27
CA SER A 258 15.95 36.53 -2.94
C SER A 258 17.31 35.78 -2.90
N GLU A 259 18.04 35.69 -4.01
CA GLU A 259 19.34 35.00 -4.15
C GLU A 259 19.43 33.52 -3.69
N LYS A 260 18.31 32.82 -3.38
CA LYS A 260 18.30 31.42 -2.93
C LYS A 260 17.69 30.47 -3.96
N GLU A 261 18.31 29.33 -4.21
CA GLU A 261 17.75 28.29 -5.10
C GLU A 261 16.52 27.62 -4.47
N MET A 262 15.51 27.35 -5.30
CA MET A 262 14.36 26.52 -4.92
C MET A 262 14.81 25.07 -4.77
N LYS A 263 14.51 24.46 -3.63
CA LYS A 263 14.91 23.07 -3.35
C LYS A 263 13.68 22.24 -3.04
N ILE A 264 13.45 21.20 -3.83
CA ILE A 264 12.38 20.24 -3.56
C ILE A 264 12.93 19.15 -2.64
N ASN A 265 12.10 18.63 -1.76
CA ASN A 265 12.43 17.50 -0.90
C ASN A 265 11.24 16.55 -0.91
N ILE A 266 11.45 15.32 -1.36
CA ILE A 266 10.40 14.30 -1.38
C ILE A 266 10.36 13.66 -0.01
N ILE A 267 9.34 14.01 0.78
CA ILE A 267 9.17 13.57 2.16
C ILE A 267 8.63 12.12 2.20
N SER A 268 7.75 11.79 1.27
CA SER A 268 7.26 10.43 1.05
C SER A 268 6.81 10.25 -0.40
N GLU A 269 7.04 9.05 -0.94
CA GLU A 269 6.55 8.69 -2.28
C GLU A 269 5.17 8.06 -2.27
N SER A 270 4.75 7.46 -1.15
CA SER A 270 3.40 6.91 -0.98
C SER A 270 3.05 6.87 0.50
N PRO A 271 2.17 7.76 1.01
CA PRO A 271 1.46 8.80 0.27
C PRO A 271 2.42 9.90 -0.23
N PHE A 272 2.23 10.39 -1.45
CA PHE A 272 3.11 11.42 -2.00
C PHE A 272 3.02 12.72 -1.19
N ILE A 273 4.15 13.13 -0.60
CA ILE A 273 4.33 14.41 0.12
C ILE A 273 5.67 14.98 -0.33
N SER A 274 5.65 16.24 -0.75
CA SER A 274 6.85 17.01 -1.06
C SER A 274 6.85 18.34 -0.31
N GLU A 275 8.05 18.77 0.06
CA GLU A 275 8.34 20.08 0.62
C GLU A 275 9.19 20.85 -0.40
N ILE A 276 8.89 22.12 -0.61
CA ILE A 276 9.64 22.99 -1.53
C ILE A 276 10.10 24.20 -0.74
N GLU A 277 11.40 24.25 -0.46
CA GLU A 277 12.05 25.41 0.14
C GLU A 277 12.17 26.52 -0.91
N ASN A 278 11.93 27.77 -0.48
CA ASN A 278 11.93 28.95 -1.36
C ASN A 278 10.97 28.84 -2.56
N GLY A 279 9.83 28.16 -2.38
CA GLY A 279 8.81 28.02 -3.44
C GLY A 279 8.13 29.34 -3.80
N LEU A 280 8.02 30.26 -2.84
CA LEU A 280 7.58 31.65 -3.05
C LEU A 280 8.63 32.65 -2.58
N THR A 281 8.66 33.81 -3.25
CA THR A 281 9.46 34.96 -2.81
C THR A 281 8.78 35.71 -1.67
N SER A 282 9.54 36.55 -0.96
CA SER A 282 8.96 37.45 0.06
C SER A 282 7.95 38.43 -0.54
N ASP A 283 8.15 38.89 -1.78
CA ASP A 283 7.20 39.77 -2.47
C ASP A 283 5.90 39.04 -2.80
N GLU A 284 5.97 37.79 -3.28
CA GLU A 284 4.79 36.94 -3.49
C GLU A 284 4.04 36.70 -2.17
N CYS A 285 4.76 36.44 -1.07
CA CYS A 285 4.18 36.32 0.27
C CYS A 285 3.49 37.60 0.75
N GLN A 286 4.07 38.77 0.47
CA GLN A 286 3.45 40.07 0.78
C GLN A 286 2.22 40.33 -0.07
N THR A 287 2.25 40.01 -1.36
CA THR A 287 1.09 40.13 -2.27
C THR A 287 -0.08 39.29 -1.76
N ILE A 288 0.14 38.03 -1.38
CA ILE A 288 -0.91 37.17 -0.79
C ILE A 288 -1.51 37.82 0.46
N ARG A 289 -0.67 38.36 1.36
CA ARG A 289 -1.13 39.03 2.59
C ARG A 289 -1.93 40.30 2.31
N LYS A 290 -1.52 41.13 1.34
CA LYS A 290 -2.22 42.37 0.96
C LYS A 290 -3.64 42.11 0.47
N LEU A 291 -3.86 40.99 -0.21
CA LEU A 291 -5.19 40.61 -0.73
C LEU A 291 -6.14 40.05 0.34
N CYS A 292 -5.67 39.84 1.58
CA CYS A 292 -6.48 39.35 2.71
C CYS A 292 -7.38 40.46 3.29
N THR A 293 -8.32 40.95 2.49
CA THR A 293 -9.34 41.94 2.87
C THR A 293 -10.69 41.22 2.98
N ASN A 294 -11.42 41.34 4.10
CA ASN A 294 -12.73 40.68 4.36
C ASN A 294 -12.71 39.20 4.83
N GLY A 295 -11.85 38.87 5.78
CA GLY A 295 -11.78 37.52 6.36
C GLY A 295 -12.99 37.14 7.22
N LYS A 296 -13.43 35.88 7.11
CA LYS A 296 -14.51 35.31 7.92
C LYS A 296 -13.92 34.63 9.17
N LYS A 297 -14.38 35.05 10.35
CA LYS A 297 -14.02 34.40 11.62
C LYS A 297 -14.47 32.93 11.63
N GLN A 298 -13.59 32.05 12.08
CA GLN A 298 -13.80 30.62 12.25
C GLN A 298 -13.67 30.24 13.73
N ASN A 299 -13.94 28.98 14.06
CA ASN A 299 -13.73 28.45 15.40
C ASN A 299 -12.25 28.58 15.84
N GLN A 300 -12.03 28.82 17.13
CA GLN A 300 -10.70 28.99 17.75
C GLN A 300 -9.91 30.20 17.22
N LEU A 301 -10.57 31.36 17.11
CA LEU A 301 -9.95 32.67 16.80
C LEU A 301 -9.31 32.83 15.41
N ARG A 302 -9.45 31.83 14.53
CA ARG A 302 -8.90 31.88 13.17
C ARG A 302 -9.71 32.78 12.24
N ILE A 303 -9.06 33.33 11.23
CA ILE A 303 -9.71 34.13 10.19
C ILE A 303 -9.40 33.53 8.83
N SER A 304 -10.44 33.32 8.01
CA SER A 304 -10.34 32.70 6.68
C SER A 304 -10.62 33.72 5.59
N TYR A 305 -9.68 33.91 4.68
CA TYR A 305 -9.75 34.80 3.53
C TYR A 305 -9.81 33.97 2.25
N TRP A 306 -10.83 34.17 1.42
CA TRP A 306 -10.90 33.53 0.11
C TRP A 306 -10.51 34.54 -0.97
N VAL A 307 -9.42 34.27 -1.68
CA VAL A 307 -8.90 35.11 -2.75
C VAL A 307 -9.20 34.45 -4.08
N ASN A 308 -9.83 35.19 -5.00
CA ASN A 308 -10.16 34.69 -6.33
C ASN A 308 -8.87 34.40 -7.11
N ASN A 309 -8.70 33.16 -7.60
CA ASN A 309 -7.49 32.76 -8.32
C ASN A 309 -7.30 33.43 -9.70
N LYS A 310 -8.30 34.20 -10.15
CA LYS A 310 -8.25 35.04 -11.36
C LYS A 310 -7.90 36.51 -11.08
N ASN A 311 -7.68 36.89 -9.82
CA ASN A 311 -7.22 38.25 -9.52
C ASN A 311 -5.83 38.49 -10.15
N GLU A 312 -5.61 39.64 -10.77
CA GLU A 312 -4.41 39.92 -11.57
C GLU A 312 -3.10 39.80 -10.77
N GLU A 313 -3.11 40.14 -9.48
CA GLU A 313 -1.93 40.09 -8.61
C GLU A 313 -1.62 38.66 -8.14
N ILE A 314 -2.64 37.81 -7.98
CA ILE A 314 -2.45 36.43 -7.47
C ILE A 314 -2.29 35.40 -8.59
N HIS A 315 -2.86 35.65 -9.76
CA HIS A 315 -2.88 34.71 -10.87
C HIS A 315 -1.47 34.27 -11.33
N PRO A 316 -0.44 35.15 -11.35
CA PRO A 316 0.94 34.74 -11.62
C PRO A 316 1.47 33.69 -10.63
N ILE A 317 1.16 33.83 -9.33
CA ILE A 317 1.57 32.89 -8.27
C ILE A 317 0.88 31.54 -8.47
N VAL A 318 -0.42 31.56 -8.78
CA VAL A 318 -1.18 30.33 -9.10
C VAL A 318 -0.59 29.62 -10.32
N ASN A 319 -0.27 30.37 -11.39
CA ASN A 319 0.32 29.82 -12.60
C ASN A 319 1.72 29.25 -12.36
N LYS A 320 2.53 29.89 -11.53
CA LYS A 320 3.84 29.37 -11.10
C LYS A 320 3.71 28.01 -10.41
N ILE A 321 2.81 27.89 -9.45
CA ILE A 321 2.54 26.63 -8.74
C ILE A 321 1.96 25.57 -9.69
N ALA A 322 1.06 25.96 -10.59
CA ALA A 322 0.46 25.07 -11.58
C ALA A 322 1.50 24.51 -12.56
N LYS A 323 2.40 25.36 -13.05
CA LYS A 323 3.57 24.95 -13.86
C LYS A 323 4.47 23.98 -13.12
N LEU A 324 4.74 24.23 -11.83
CA LEU A 324 5.56 23.34 -11.00
C LEU A 324 4.97 21.92 -10.91
N MET A 325 3.64 21.84 -10.83
CA MET A 325 2.90 20.58 -10.78
C MET A 325 2.56 20.00 -12.16
N ASN A 326 2.94 20.67 -13.25
CA ASN A 326 2.57 20.31 -14.63
C ASN A 326 1.05 20.18 -14.85
N VAL A 327 0.28 21.15 -14.32
CA VAL A 327 -1.17 21.22 -14.47
C VAL A 327 -1.60 22.62 -14.92
N ASP A 328 -2.75 22.72 -15.57
CA ASP A 328 -3.36 24.02 -15.88
C ASP A 328 -3.95 24.65 -14.60
N SER A 329 -3.73 25.95 -14.41
CA SER A 329 -4.20 26.68 -13.23
C SER A 329 -5.73 26.68 -13.08
N LYS A 330 -6.48 26.49 -14.18
CA LYS A 330 -7.96 26.41 -14.17
C LYS A 330 -8.50 25.28 -13.28
N TYR A 331 -7.71 24.23 -13.04
CA TYR A 331 -8.11 23.12 -12.18
C TYR A 331 -7.98 23.45 -10.68
N PHE A 332 -7.36 24.56 -10.30
CA PHE A 332 -7.31 24.99 -8.90
C PHE A 332 -8.61 25.69 -8.46
N GLU A 333 -8.90 25.57 -7.17
CA GLU A 333 -9.86 26.43 -6.47
C GLU A 333 -9.33 27.86 -6.29
N ASN A 334 -10.22 28.74 -5.82
CA ASN A 334 -9.80 30.00 -5.19
C ASN A 334 -8.84 29.71 -4.03
N ILE A 335 -7.89 30.60 -3.80
CA ILE A 335 -6.92 30.43 -2.73
C ILE A 335 -7.61 30.70 -1.40
N ASN A 336 -7.47 29.78 -0.43
CA ASN A 336 -7.89 30.04 0.93
C ASN A 336 -6.68 30.42 1.78
N VAL A 337 -6.63 31.63 2.31
CA VAL A 337 -5.60 32.06 3.26
C VAL A 337 -6.18 32.05 4.66
N MET A 338 -5.57 31.32 5.58
CA MET A 338 -5.97 31.23 6.97
C MET A 338 -4.95 31.96 7.84
N GLN A 339 -5.44 32.93 8.60
CA GLN A 339 -4.69 33.56 9.69
C GLN A 339 -4.95 32.78 10.99
N TYR A 340 -3.86 32.39 11.63
CA TYR A 340 -3.80 31.73 12.92
C TYR A 340 -3.16 32.68 13.95
N PRO A 341 -3.95 33.42 14.73
CA PRO A 341 -3.44 34.24 15.83
C PRO A 341 -2.86 33.40 16.97
N GLU A 342 -2.18 34.05 17.91
CA GLU A 342 -1.69 33.44 19.14
C GLU A 342 -2.79 32.64 19.87
N GLY A 343 -2.43 31.43 20.30
CA GLY A 343 -3.33 30.48 20.96
C GLY A 343 -4.24 29.68 20.02
N SER A 344 -4.29 30.02 18.72
CA SER A 344 -5.09 29.26 17.74
C SER A 344 -4.37 28.02 17.22
N CYS A 345 -5.13 27.06 16.69
CA CYS A 345 -4.61 25.85 16.06
C CYS A 345 -5.55 25.38 14.94
N HIS A 346 -5.12 24.42 14.13
CA HIS A 346 -6.05 23.66 13.29
C HIS A 346 -6.14 22.23 13.81
N GLY A 347 -7.31 21.84 14.30
CA GLY A 347 -7.58 20.45 14.69
C GLY A 347 -7.45 19.46 13.54
N ASP A 348 -7.47 18.17 13.89
CA ASP A 348 -7.39 17.04 12.95
C ASP A 348 -8.50 17.11 11.88
N HIS A 349 -8.09 17.18 10.61
CA HIS A 349 -9.00 17.23 9.47
C HIS A 349 -8.35 16.66 8.20
N TYR A 350 -9.17 16.51 7.16
CA TYR A 350 -8.75 16.12 5.81
C TYR A 350 -9.17 17.20 4.81
N ASP A 351 -8.33 17.46 3.82
CA ASP A 351 -8.68 18.40 2.76
C ASP A 351 -9.59 17.80 1.69
N ALA A 352 -9.37 16.52 1.34
CA ALA A 352 -10.29 15.79 0.47
C ALA A 352 -11.61 15.46 1.17
N PHE A 353 -12.69 15.50 0.39
CA PHE A 353 -14.04 15.23 0.86
C PHE A 353 -14.22 13.75 1.17
N ASP A 354 -14.99 13.47 2.21
CA ASP A 354 -15.47 12.12 2.47
C ASP A 354 -16.65 11.82 1.54
N LEU A 355 -16.36 11.23 0.38
CA LEU A 355 -17.37 10.87 -0.64
C LEU A 355 -18.36 9.81 -0.15
N THR A 356 -18.19 9.26 1.06
CA THR A 356 -19.18 8.38 1.69
C THR A 356 -20.30 9.16 2.41
N THR A 357 -20.13 10.47 2.58
CA THR A 357 -21.11 11.37 3.22
C THR A 357 -21.87 12.21 2.20
N ASP A 358 -23.13 12.54 2.46
CA ASP A 358 -23.93 13.38 1.55
C ASP A 358 -23.30 14.75 1.37
N LYS A 359 -22.81 15.32 2.47
CA LYS A 359 -22.08 16.60 2.48
C LYS A 359 -20.81 16.55 1.63
N GLY A 360 -20.05 15.46 1.70
CA GLY A 360 -18.86 15.27 0.86
C GLY A 360 -19.21 15.10 -0.62
N LYS A 361 -20.26 14.33 -0.94
CA LYS A 361 -20.78 14.18 -2.29
C LYS A 361 -21.28 15.51 -2.86
N GLU A 362 -22.00 16.29 -2.06
CA GLU A 362 -22.48 17.63 -2.39
C GLU A 362 -21.31 18.57 -2.71
N TYR A 363 -20.28 18.61 -1.86
CA TYR A 363 -19.09 19.43 -2.08
C TYR A 363 -18.23 18.98 -3.26
N SER A 364 -18.24 17.69 -3.59
CA SER A 364 -17.57 17.16 -4.78
C SER A 364 -18.42 17.22 -6.05
N LYS A 365 -19.72 17.55 -5.98
CA LYS A 365 -20.65 17.42 -7.10
C LYS A 365 -20.24 18.25 -8.31
N CYS A 366 -19.82 19.49 -8.09
CA CYS A 366 -19.53 20.43 -9.17
C CYS A 366 -18.12 20.28 -9.74
N ARG A 367 -17.09 20.14 -8.88
CA ARG A 367 -15.68 20.13 -9.32
C ARG A 367 -14.97 18.80 -9.08
N GLY A 368 -15.71 17.74 -8.76
CA GLY A 368 -15.17 16.45 -8.33
C GLY A 368 -14.35 16.55 -7.03
N GLN A 369 -13.47 15.58 -6.77
CA GLN A 369 -12.67 15.53 -5.54
C GLN A 369 -11.48 16.52 -5.57
N ARG A 370 -10.89 16.82 -4.40
CA ARG A 370 -9.58 17.47 -4.27
C ARG A 370 -8.47 16.42 -4.37
N ILE A 371 -7.69 16.45 -5.44
CA ILE A 371 -6.67 15.44 -5.77
C ILE A 371 -5.35 15.73 -5.05
N TYR A 372 -4.91 16.98 -5.07
CA TYR A 372 -3.73 17.47 -4.36
C TYR A 372 -4.08 18.70 -3.54
N THR A 373 -3.38 18.87 -2.43
CA THR A 373 -3.34 20.13 -1.69
C THR A 373 -1.94 20.72 -1.82
N VAL A 374 -1.88 22.02 -2.10
CA VAL A 374 -0.69 22.85 -1.91
C VAL A 374 -0.94 23.73 -0.69
N ILE A 375 -0.10 23.57 0.33
CA ILE A 375 -0.07 24.44 1.51
C ILE A 375 1.15 25.35 1.37
N GLY A 376 1.00 26.66 1.55
CA GLY A 376 2.14 27.56 1.59
C GLY A 376 2.12 28.50 2.78
N PHE A 377 3.30 28.71 3.35
CA PHE A 377 3.51 29.58 4.50
C PHE A 377 3.94 30.97 4.02
N VAL A 378 3.14 32.00 4.30
CA VAL A 378 3.39 33.37 3.78
C VAL A 378 4.04 34.30 4.79
N ASN A 379 4.34 33.78 5.98
CA ASN A 379 5.22 34.40 6.96
C ASN A 379 5.78 33.31 7.88
N GLU A 380 6.84 33.65 8.62
CA GLU A 380 7.28 32.85 9.75
C GLU A 380 6.52 33.26 11.01
N ASN A 381 6.19 32.27 11.86
CA ASN A 381 5.73 32.59 13.19
C ASN A 381 6.90 33.06 14.05
N LYS A 382 6.63 34.02 14.95
CA LYS A 382 7.64 34.57 15.86
C LYS A 382 8.28 33.45 16.69
N ASN A 383 9.61 33.41 16.72
CA ASN A 383 10.42 32.40 17.43
C ASN A 383 10.16 30.93 16.99
N LYS A 384 9.44 30.69 15.88
CA LYS A 384 9.04 29.34 15.40
C LYS A 384 8.34 28.48 16.46
N THR A 385 7.61 29.11 17.37
CA THR A 385 6.96 28.43 18.51
C THR A 385 5.56 27.91 18.15
N GLY A 386 5.50 26.76 17.47
CA GLY A 386 4.24 26.15 17.02
C GLY A 386 3.93 26.42 15.55
N GLY A 387 2.71 26.11 15.08
CA GLY A 387 2.32 26.37 13.68
C GLY A 387 2.80 25.35 12.64
N ASN A 388 3.53 24.33 13.06
CA ASN A 388 3.96 23.25 12.19
C ASN A 388 2.78 22.39 11.72
N ILE A 389 2.86 21.90 10.49
CA ILE A 389 1.92 20.90 9.95
C ILE A 389 2.29 19.54 10.51
N ARG A 390 1.35 18.86 11.15
CA ARG A 390 1.51 17.50 11.64
C ARG A 390 0.52 16.58 10.92
N PHE A 391 1.02 15.74 10.03
CA PHE A 391 0.25 14.62 9.48
C PHE A 391 0.12 13.55 10.56
N ILE A 392 -1.08 13.38 11.10
CA ILE A 392 -1.28 12.64 12.36
C ILE A 392 -1.13 11.14 12.12
N ASN A 393 -1.82 10.59 11.10
CA ASN A 393 -1.74 9.16 10.81
C ASN A 393 -0.45 8.76 10.08
N PHE A 394 0.22 9.72 9.42
CA PHE A 394 1.54 9.51 8.81
C PHE A 394 2.70 9.76 9.79
N ASN A 395 2.43 10.32 10.97
CA ASN A 395 3.40 10.69 12.01
C ASN A 395 4.60 11.50 11.49
N LYS A 396 4.34 12.46 10.59
CA LYS A 396 5.36 13.39 10.08
C LYS A 396 4.99 14.82 10.43
N GLU A 397 5.99 15.60 10.79
CA GLU A 397 5.85 17.04 11.04
C GLU A 397 6.71 17.83 10.06
N ILE A 398 6.15 18.92 9.54
CA ILE A 398 6.82 19.86 8.64
C ILE A 398 6.83 21.23 9.30
N THR A 399 8.02 21.79 9.45
CA THR A 399 8.24 23.12 10.04
C THR A 399 7.91 24.20 9.02
N HIS A 400 7.24 25.24 9.48
CA HIS A 400 6.89 26.38 8.65
C HIS A 400 8.10 27.32 8.47
N GLU A 401 8.20 27.90 7.28
CA GLU A 401 9.19 28.91 6.88
C GLU A 401 8.57 29.77 5.79
N GLU A 402 8.80 31.09 5.79
CA GLU A 402 8.20 31.99 4.80
C GLU A 402 8.61 31.56 3.39
N GLY A 403 7.62 31.44 2.51
CA GLY A 403 7.81 31.01 1.13
C GLY A 403 7.93 29.51 0.92
N LYS A 404 7.92 28.70 1.98
CA LYS A 404 7.90 27.24 1.86
C LYS A 404 6.54 26.73 1.38
N LEU A 405 6.55 25.78 0.45
CA LEU A 405 5.37 25.05 0.00
C LEU A 405 5.42 23.59 0.45
N VAL A 406 4.25 23.02 0.73
CA VAL A 406 4.03 21.60 0.99
C VAL A 406 2.98 21.12 0.00
N ILE A 407 3.34 20.19 -0.87
CA ILE A 407 2.43 19.62 -1.86
C ILE A 407 2.24 18.15 -1.51
N TYR A 408 0.99 17.73 -1.29
CA TYR A 408 0.69 16.34 -1.00
C TYR A 408 -0.56 15.85 -1.73
N LYS A 409 -0.55 14.54 -2.01
CA LYS A 409 -1.62 13.85 -2.73
C LYS A 409 -2.68 13.39 -1.75
N ASN A 410 -3.91 13.89 -1.92
CA ASN A 410 -5.04 13.57 -1.06
C ASN A 410 -5.63 12.17 -1.28
N MET A 411 -5.19 11.48 -2.34
CA MET A 411 -5.85 10.29 -2.89
C MET A 411 -4.95 9.06 -2.78
N LEU A 412 -5.53 7.87 -2.77
CA LEU A 412 -4.75 6.63 -2.84
C LEU A 412 -4.18 6.44 -4.26
N ASP A 413 -2.92 6.03 -4.35
CA ASP A 413 -2.28 5.63 -5.62
C ASP A 413 -2.94 4.38 -6.21
N VAL A 414 -3.47 3.54 -5.32
CA VAL A 414 -4.22 2.32 -5.63
C VAL A 414 -5.65 2.54 -5.17
N SER A 415 -6.57 2.70 -6.10
CA SER A 415 -7.99 2.63 -5.75
C SER A 415 -8.75 1.85 -6.82
N GLU A 416 -9.50 0.85 -6.36
CA GLU A 416 -10.58 0.21 -7.11
C GLU A 416 -11.77 1.17 -7.32
N VAL A 417 -11.75 2.33 -6.65
CA VAL A 417 -12.71 3.44 -6.75
C VAL A 417 -11.96 4.74 -7.01
N GLN A 418 -12.07 5.26 -8.24
CA GLN A 418 -11.43 6.50 -8.66
C GLN A 418 -11.71 7.62 -7.64
N PHE A 419 -10.64 8.32 -7.24
CA PHE A 419 -10.71 9.44 -6.29
C PHE A 419 -11.19 9.07 -4.88
N GLN A 420 -10.76 7.92 -4.34
CA GLN A 420 -10.86 7.63 -2.91
C GLN A 420 -9.81 8.38 -2.06
N ARG A 421 -10.28 9.14 -1.07
CA ARG A 421 -9.43 9.90 -0.14
C ARG A 421 -8.49 8.98 0.64
N ASN A 422 -7.23 9.39 0.77
CA ASN A 422 -6.21 8.71 1.54
C ASN A 422 -6.35 8.98 3.04
N SER A 423 -6.56 7.94 3.84
CA SER A 423 -6.74 8.05 5.30
C SER A 423 -5.48 8.51 6.06
N LYS A 424 -4.30 8.49 5.43
CA LYS A 424 -3.06 9.02 6.02
C LYS A 424 -2.95 10.54 5.94
N MET A 425 -3.73 11.17 5.06
CA MET A 425 -3.63 12.61 4.76
C MET A 425 -4.46 13.47 5.71
N ASN A 426 -4.69 13.00 6.93
CA ASN A 426 -5.20 13.84 7.98
C ASN A 426 -4.06 14.61 8.64
N TYR A 427 -4.26 15.91 8.85
CA TYR A 427 -3.27 16.75 9.48
C TYR A 427 -3.90 17.78 10.40
N ALA A 428 -3.05 18.34 11.24
CA ALA A 428 -3.34 19.43 12.14
C ALA A 428 -2.24 20.49 12.02
N ILE A 429 -2.56 21.72 12.39
CA ILE A 429 -1.56 22.78 12.61
C ILE A 429 -1.40 22.93 14.12
N ARG A 430 -0.16 22.76 14.61
CA ARG A 430 0.14 22.87 16.05
C ARG A 430 -0.25 24.26 16.59
N PRO A 431 -0.65 24.36 17.87
CA PRO A 431 -1.00 25.63 18.48
C PRO A 431 0.10 26.68 18.34
N ILE A 432 -0.27 27.88 17.90
CA ILE A 432 0.60 29.06 17.85
C ILE A 432 0.81 29.55 19.28
N LYS A 433 2.06 29.56 19.77
CA LYS A 433 2.32 29.99 21.16
C LYS A 433 2.53 31.49 21.30
N GLU A 434 3.17 32.11 20.32
CA GLU A 434 3.45 33.55 20.27
C GLU A 434 3.33 34.00 18.82
N GLY A 435 2.76 35.18 18.57
CA GLY A 435 2.68 35.77 17.22
C GLY A 435 1.48 35.30 16.40
N GLU A 436 1.61 35.37 15.08
CA GLU A 436 0.58 34.93 14.14
C GLU A 436 1.19 34.22 12.93
N LEU A 437 0.45 33.29 12.35
CA LEU A 437 0.84 32.54 11.16
C LEU A 437 -0.24 32.64 10.09
N TYR A 438 0.17 32.96 8.87
CA TYR A 438 -0.68 32.94 7.68
C TYR A 438 -0.29 31.75 6.81
N VAL A 439 -1.28 30.93 6.50
CA VAL A 439 -1.11 29.73 5.68
C VAL A 439 -2.13 29.78 4.56
N PHE A 440 -1.69 29.69 3.32
CA PHE A 440 -2.62 29.52 2.21
C PHE A 440 -2.75 28.05 1.79
N TYR A 441 -3.92 27.74 1.25
CA TYR A 441 -4.29 26.44 0.71
C TYR A 441 -4.77 26.64 -0.72
N MET A 442 -4.21 25.85 -1.63
CA MET A 442 -4.73 25.66 -2.98
C MET A 442 -5.07 24.19 -3.16
N TYR A 443 -6.25 23.95 -3.73
CA TYR A 443 -6.75 22.60 -3.93
C TYR A 443 -6.88 22.33 -5.42
N LEU A 444 -6.17 21.31 -5.91
CA LEU A 444 -6.30 20.82 -7.28
C LEU A 444 -7.53 19.93 -7.37
N ARG A 445 -8.46 20.24 -8.27
CA ARG A 445 -9.74 19.53 -8.41
C ARG A 445 -9.74 18.59 -9.61
N VAL A 446 -10.59 17.56 -9.55
CA VAL A 446 -10.86 16.67 -10.69
C VAL A 446 -11.39 17.45 -11.89
N LYS A 447 -12.19 18.50 -11.65
CA LYS A 447 -12.78 19.32 -12.73
C LYS A 447 -12.49 20.80 -12.59
N ASP A 448 -12.36 21.46 -13.73
CA ASP A 448 -12.33 22.93 -13.80
C ASP A 448 -13.73 23.55 -13.59
N THR A 449 -13.84 24.88 -13.70
CA THR A 449 -15.12 25.58 -13.53
C THR A 449 -16.10 25.38 -14.69
N SER A 450 -15.64 24.78 -15.79
CA SER A 450 -16.42 24.46 -16.99
C SER A 450 -16.80 22.98 -17.05
N ASP A 451 -16.69 22.26 -15.93
CA ASP A 451 -16.98 20.82 -15.79
C ASP A 451 -16.07 19.91 -16.65
N VAL A 452 -14.90 20.41 -17.09
CA VAL A 452 -13.92 19.61 -17.83
C VAL A 452 -13.04 18.86 -16.83
N GLU A 453 -12.92 17.55 -16.99
CA GLU A 453 -12.04 16.71 -16.16
C GLU A 453 -10.56 16.91 -16.49
N ILE A 454 -9.70 16.82 -15.47
CA ILE A 454 -8.25 16.75 -15.66
C ILE A 454 -7.90 15.37 -16.22
N PRO A 455 -7.08 15.27 -17.27
CA PRO A 455 -6.68 13.96 -17.81
C PRO A 455 -5.97 13.12 -16.75
N LEU A 456 -6.35 11.85 -16.64
CA LEU A 456 -5.71 10.91 -15.70
C LEU A 456 -4.19 10.79 -15.90
N PRO A 457 -3.63 10.77 -17.14
CA PRO A 457 -2.18 10.80 -17.34
C PRO A 457 -1.52 12.03 -16.71
N THR A 458 -2.15 13.20 -16.78
CA THR A 458 -1.65 14.43 -16.14
C THR A 458 -1.56 14.24 -14.63
N ILE A 459 -2.59 13.67 -14.00
CA ILE A 459 -2.57 13.36 -12.54
C ILE A 459 -1.42 12.41 -12.20
N LEU A 460 -1.22 11.35 -12.99
CA LEU A 460 -0.19 10.33 -12.73
C LEU A 460 1.25 10.86 -12.92
N GLN A 461 1.42 11.95 -13.65
CA GLN A 461 2.72 12.56 -13.91
C GLN A 461 3.15 13.62 -12.89
N ILE A 462 2.23 14.13 -12.05
CA ILE A 462 2.54 15.19 -11.06
C ILE A 462 3.67 14.76 -10.12
N ASP A 463 3.57 13.55 -9.57
CA ASP A 463 4.55 13.00 -8.63
C ASP A 463 5.94 12.87 -9.31
N ASN A 464 5.96 12.38 -10.54
CA ASN A 464 7.18 12.22 -11.33
C ASN A 464 7.81 13.58 -11.70
N LYS A 465 6.99 14.58 -12.04
CA LYS A 465 7.47 15.93 -12.35
C LYS A 465 8.18 16.53 -11.14
N LEU A 466 7.54 16.49 -9.97
CA LEU A 466 8.12 17.05 -8.73
C LEU A 466 9.41 16.34 -8.33
N LYS A 467 9.50 15.01 -8.53
CA LYS A 467 10.74 14.24 -8.33
C LYS A 467 11.87 14.67 -9.28
N SER A 468 11.55 14.97 -10.54
CA SER A 468 12.53 15.29 -11.59
C SER A 468 13.19 16.68 -11.47
N ILE A 469 12.68 17.58 -10.62
CA ILE A 469 13.18 18.96 -10.54
C ILE A 469 14.51 19.07 -9.77
N ASN A 470 14.82 18.12 -8.88
CA ASN A 470 16.09 18.10 -8.13
C ASN A 470 17.26 17.43 -8.88
N THR A 471 16.99 16.86 -10.05
CA THR A 471 18.02 16.36 -10.97
C THR A 471 18.37 17.48 -11.95
N ILE A 472 19.53 18.12 -11.82
CA ILE A 472 19.96 19.28 -12.65
C ILE A 472 21.29 18.92 -13.38
N PRO A 473 21.68 19.47 -14.56
CA PRO A 473 20.95 20.08 -15.70
C PRO A 473 21.32 19.47 -17.09
N ASN A 474 20.58 19.87 -18.14
CA ASN A 474 21.02 19.92 -19.56
C ASN A 474 21.51 18.64 -20.25
N VAL A 475 20.58 17.81 -20.75
CA VAL A 475 20.58 17.35 -22.16
C VAL A 475 19.12 17.16 -22.55
N PHE A 476 18.76 17.55 -23.77
CA PHE A 476 17.42 17.55 -24.38
C PHE A 476 16.65 18.86 -24.29
N GLU A 477 17.29 19.92 -24.80
CA GLU A 477 16.59 20.77 -25.76
C GLU A 477 17.38 20.83 -27.08
N ASN A 478 16.63 20.64 -28.16
CA ASN A 478 16.95 20.86 -29.58
C ASN A 478 18.11 20.06 -30.18
N THR A 479 17.82 18.92 -30.80
CA THR A 479 18.09 18.75 -32.24
C THR A 479 17.29 17.58 -32.82
N ILE A 480 16.28 17.90 -33.63
CA ILE A 480 15.97 17.08 -34.80
C ILE A 480 17.14 17.27 -35.77
N SER A 481 17.72 16.14 -36.21
CA SER A 481 18.82 15.99 -37.17
C SER A 481 20.23 16.27 -36.63
N ASN A 482 20.99 15.20 -36.37
CA ASN A 482 22.25 14.92 -37.08
C ASN A 482 22.79 13.54 -36.69
N GLN A 483 23.22 12.77 -37.69
CA GLN A 483 23.91 11.50 -37.51
C GLN A 483 25.26 11.73 -36.82
N LEU A 484 25.50 11.04 -35.70
CA LEU A 484 26.81 11.00 -35.03
C LEU A 484 27.81 10.25 -35.92
N THR A 485 29.00 10.84 -36.09
CA THR A 485 30.06 10.24 -36.92
C THR A 485 30.94 9.31 -36.10
N SER A 486 31.62 8.36 -36.76
CA SER A 486 32.52 7.39 -36.10
C SER A 486 33.65 8.05 -35.29
N SER A 487 34.02 9.28 -35.63
CA SER A 487 35.00 10.11 -34.90
C SER A 487 34.50 10.54 -33.51
N ASP A 488 33.19 10.75 -33.36
CA ASP A 488 32.60 11.20 -32.08
C ASP A 488 32.49 10.04 -31.08
N ILE A 489 32.29 8.83 -31.61
CA ILE A 489 32.25 7.58 -30.83
C ILE A 489 33.67 7.20 -30.36
N GLU A 490 34.69 7.36 -31.19
CA GLU A 490 36.09 7.10 -30.80
C GLU A 490 36.60 8.06 -29.72
N LYS A 491 36.23 9.35 -29.79
CA LYS A 491 36.55 10.32 -28.73
C LYS A 491 35.88 10.00 -27.40
N GLN A 492 34.64 9.51 -27.43
CA GLN A 492 33.93 9.09 -26.23
C GLN A 492 34.54 7.81 -25.64
N LEU A 493 34.92 6.83 -26.48
CA LEU A 493 35.59 5.60 -26.03
C LEU A 493 36.99 5.89 -25.46
N GLN A 494 37.74 6.84 -26.03
CA GLN A 494 39.04 7.25 -25.48
C GLN A 494 38.90 7.94 -24.11
N ASN A 495 37.88 8.78 -23.91
CA ASN A 495 37.63 9.41 -22.61
C ASN A 495 37.19 8.41 -21.54
N ILE A 496 36.37 7.42 -21.90
CA ILE A 496 35.94 6.36 -20.97
C ILE A 496 37.13 5.47 -20.58
N ASN A 497 37.98 5.11 -21.54
CA ASN A 497 39.19 4.32 -21.26
C ASN A 497 40.22 5.08 -20.41
N ALA A 498 40.37 6.40 -20.62
CA ALA A 498 41.22 7.24 -19.78
C ALA A 498 40.71 7.34 -18.32
N GLN A 499 39.39 7.36 -18.12
CA GLN A 499 38.79 7.33 -16.77
C GLN A 499 38.93 5.97 -16.09
N LEU A 500 38.87 4.87 -16.85
CA LEU A 500 39.08 3.51 -16.34
C LEU A 500 40.54 3.26 -15.94
N GLU A 501 41.53 3.84 -16.65
CA GLU A 501 42.94 3.78 -16.24
C GLU A 501 43.21 4.50 -14.91
N ILE A 502 42.54 5.63 -14.65
CA ILE A 502 42.66 6.39 -13.40
C ILE A 502 42.08 5.58 -12.21
N LEU A 503 40.99 4.84 -12.44
CA LEU A 503 40.34 4.00 -11.44
C LEU A 503 41.07 2.67 -11.17
N SER A 504 42.01 2.27 -12.03
CA SER A 504 42.76 1.00 -11.92
C SER A 504 44.03 1.06 -11.05
N LYS A 505 44.43 2.25 -10.57
CA LYS A 505 45.63 2.39 -9.72
C LYS A 505 45.26 2.24 -8.25
N GLN A 506 45.64 1.11 -7.64
CA GLN A 506 45.45 0.85 -6.21
C GLN A 506 46.10 1.95 -5.33
N PRO A 507 45.45 2.37 -4.23
CA PRO A 507 46.10 3.20 -3.23
C PRO A 507 47.11 2.40 -2.42
N LYS A 508 48.32 2.96 -2.26
CA LYS A 508 49.33 2.47 -1.33
C LYS A 508 48.83 2.57 0.11
N GLN A 509 49.17 1.56 0.91
CA GLN A 509 48.99 1.52 2.37
C GLN A 509 49.39 2.83 3.04
N VAL A 510 48.49 3.41 3.82
CA VAL A 510 48.80 4.42 4.84
C VAL A 510 48.12 3.99 6.15
N SER A 511 48.88 4.13 7.22
CA SER A 511 48.64 3.65 8.58
C SER A 511 47.36 4.16 9.24
N VAL A 512 46.77 3.28 10.04
CA VAL A 512 45.65 3.51 10.96
C VAL A 512 45.91 4.69 11.90
N GLN A 513 44.99 5.64 11.93
CA GLN A 513 44.67 6.41 13.12
C GLN A 513 43.20 6.20 13.45
N GLU A 514 42.94 5.68 14.65
CA GLU A 514 41.61 5.50 15.20
C GLU A 514 40.89 6.86 15.30
N VAL A 515 39.71 6.96 14.68
CA VAL A 515 38.74 7.99 15.01
C VAL A 515 37.41 7.32 15.32
N ASN A 516 37.09 7.33 16.60
CA ASN A 516 35.84 6.87 17.18
C ASN A 516 34.74 7.89 16.82
N VAL A 517 33.74 7.50 16.03
CA VAL A 517 32.49 8.26 15.86
C VAL A 517 31.33 7.31 16.10
N GLU A 518 30.87 7.24 17.35
CA GLU A 518 29.56 6.70 17.67
C GLU A 518 28.48 7.60 17.04
N SER A 519 27.81 7.10 16.01
CA SER A 519 26.51 7.66 15.62
C SER A 519 25.51 7.34 16.73
N LYS A 520 25.13 8.33 17.53
CA LYS A 520 24.03 8.18 18.48
C LYS A 520 22.73 7.94 17.70
N LYS A 521 22.27 6.69 17.70
CA LYS A 521 20.92 6.33 17.26
C LYS A 521 19.91 7.18 18.04
N THR A 522 18.89 7.68 17.35
CA THR A 522 17.81 8.41 18.02
C THR A 522 17.05 7.46 18.96
N GLU A 523 16.47 7.98 20.05
CA GLU A 523 15.68 7.15 20.99
C GLU A 523 14.54 6.41 20.26
N GLU A 524 13.94 7.02 19.24
CA GLU A 524 12.92 6.39 18.41
C GLU A 524 13.42 5.27 17.48
N GLU A 525 14.66 5.38 16.96
CA GLU A 525 15.29 4.30 16.19
C GLU A 525 15.68 3.13 17.08
N ILE A 526 16.14 3.42 18.31
CA ILE A 526 16.43 2.41 19.33
C ILE A 526 15.13 1.71 19.74
N GLU A 527 14.03 2.44 19.94
CA GLU A 527 12.73 1.89 20.29
C GLU A 527 12.15 1.03 19.14
N ARG A 528 12.28 1.48 17.89
CA ARG A 528 11.82 0.74 16.70
C ARG A 528 12.62 -0.53 16.44
N GLU A 529 13.95 -0.48 16.61
CA GLU A 529 14.79 -1.68 16.53
C GLU A 529 14.53 -2.64 17.70
N LYS A 530 14.17 -2.13 18.89
CA LYS A 530 13.70 -2.96 20.02
C LYS A 530 12.36 -3.62 19.69
N GLU A 531 11.37 -2.90 19.19
CA GLU A 531 10.06 -3.46 18.80
C GLU A 531 10.18 -4.48 17.67
N GLN A 532 11.08 -4.29 16.70
CA GLN A 532 11.35 -5.29 15.64
C GLN A 532 12.05 -6.56 16.16
N LYS A 533 12.76 -6.48 17.30
CA LYS A 533 13.43 -7.62 17.95
C LYS A 533 12.59 -8.27 19.05
N GLU A 534 11.57 -7.59 19.57
CA GLU A 534 10.70 -8.11 20.63
C GLU A 534 9.68 -9.13 20.08
N ASN A 535 9.46 -10.20 20.85
CA ASN A 535 8.52 -11.27 20.51
C ASN A 535 7.16 -11.00 21.19
N TYR A 536 6.06 -10.93 20.41
CA TYR A 536 4.71 -10.69 20.94
C TYR A 536 4.28 -11.72 22.00
N HIS A 537 4.65 -13.00 21.86
CA HIS A 537 4.38 -14.02 22.89
C HIS A 537 5.10 -13.74 24.21
N GLN A 538 6.29 -13.14 24.12
CA GLN A 538 7.13 -12.85 25.27
C GLN A 538 6.79 -11.49 25.90
N ALA A 539 6.15 -10.58 25.17
CA ALA A 539 5.80 -9.24 25.64
C ALA A 539 4.96 -9.27 26.93
N LEU A 540 3.92 -10.11 26.98
CA LEU A 540 3.08 -10.26 28.17
C LEU A 540 3.83 -10.92 29.33
N VAL A 541 4.70 -11.90 29.04
CA VAL A 541 5.56 -12.52 30.07
C VAL A 541 6.47 -11.48 30.70
N ASN A 542 7.14 -10.68 29.86
CA ASN A 542 8.06 -9.64 30.30
C ASN A 542 7.32 -8.58 31.12
N PHE A 543 6.08 -8.24 30.72
CA PHE A 543 5.22 -7.36 31.49
C PHE A 543 4.97 -7.92 32.90
N TYR A 544 4.52 -9.18 33.01
CA TYR A 544 4.31 -9.84 34.30
C TYR A 544 5.57 -9.90 35.16
N ASP A 545 6.70 -10.29 34.57
CA ASP A 545 8.00 -10.36 35.26
C ASP A 545 8.48 -9.00 35.75
N LYS A 546 8.11 -7.92 35.06
CA LYS A 546 8.45 -6.55 35.46
C LYS A 546 7.59 -6.08 36.63
N VAL A 547 6.29 -6.37 36.62
CA VAL A 547 5.34 -5.88 37.63
C VAL A 547 5.33 -6.71 38.91
N VAL A 548 5.78 -7.97 38.88
CA VAL A 548 5.90 -8.83 40.06
C VAL A 548 7.30 -8.72 40.68
N VAL A 549 7.40 -8.30 41.95
CA VAL A 549 8.67 -8.05 42.66
C VAL A 549 9.20 -9.26 43.42
N ASP A 550 8.33 -10.19 43.79
CA ASP A 550 8.64 -11.39 44.58
C ASP A 550 7.89 -12.56 43.94
N LYS A 551 8.59 -13.41 43.16
CA LYS A 551 7.96 -14.49 42.40
C LYS A 551 7.50 -15.66 43.29
N GLU A 552 8.10 -15.84 44.46
CA GLU A 552 7.76 -16.92 45.40
C GLU A 552 6.46 -16.62 46.15
N ASN A 553 6.22 -15.36 46.53
CA ASN A 553 5.01 -14.94 47.26
C ASN A 553 4.04 -14.04 46.46
N VAL A 554 4.30 -13.79 45.17
CA VAL A 554 3.60 -12.86 44.25
C VAL A 554 3.25 -11.53 44.91
N LYS A 555 4.21 -10.59 44.90
CA LYS A 555 3.96 -9.18 45.27
C LYS A 555 3.94 -8.32 44.02
N VAL A 556 2.89 -7.52 43.80
CA VAL A 556 2.76 -6.66 42.61
C VAL A 556 3.14 -5.21 42.94
N ASP A 557 4.04 -4.62 42.15
CA ASP A 557 4.39 -3.20 42.24
C ASP A 557 3.52 -2.36 41.30
N ASN A 558 2.48 -1.77 41.87
CA ASN A 558 1.55 -0.87 41.19
C ASN A 558 2.21 0.32 40.48
N ARG A 559 3.42 0.73 40.85
CA ARG A 559 4.15 1.82 40.19
C ARG A 559 4.72 1.40 38.84
N LYS A 560 4.85 0.10 38.57
CA LYS A 560 5.39 -0.46 37.34
C LYS A 560 4.34 -0.80 36.28
N VAL A 561 3.06 -0.57 36.58
CA VAL A 561 1.95 -0.76 35.62
C VAL A 561 1.90 0.44 34.69
N LEU A 562 2.86 0.52 33.77
CA LEU A 562 2.97 1.57 32.76
C LEU A 562 2.99 0.93 31.35
N PRO A 563 2.43 1.60 30.33
CA PRO A 563 2.49 1.12 28.95
C PRO A 563 3.93 1.19 28.44
N GLU A 564 4.54 0.05 28.12
CA GLU A 564 5.94 -0.02 27.67
C GLU A 564 6.18 -1.19 26.69
N GLY A 565 7.19 -1.07 25.82
CA GLY A 565 7.53 -2.07 24.80
C GLY A 565 6.36 -2.39 23.86
N LEU A 566 6.26 -3.63 23.39
CA LEU A 566 5.10 -4.09 22.59
C LEU A 566 3.76 -4.07 23.37
N PHE A 567 3.80 -4.16 24.71
CA PHE A 567 2.60 -4.23 25.55
C PHE A 567 2.07 -2.85 25.95
N LYS A 568 1.43 -2.17 25.00
CA LYS A 568 0.83 -0.83 25.20
C LYS A 568 -0.66 -0.90 25.51
N PHE A 569 -1.10 -0.12 26.50
CA PHE A 569 -2.51 0.14 26.84
C PHE A 569 -2.72 1.64 27.06
N ARG A 570 -3.93 2.15 26.81
CA ARG A 570 -4.25 3.60 26.96
C ARG A 570 -4.94 3.93 28.27
N ARG A 571 -5.54 2.93 28.91
CA ARG A 571 -6.38 3.12 30.11
C ARG A 571 -6.24 1.90 31.02
N CYS A 572 -6.36 2.10 32.33
CA CYS A 572 -6.38 1.04 33.34
C CYS A 572 -7.57 1.30 34.29
N VAL A 573 -8.43 0.29 34.50
CA VAL A 573 -9.71 0.44 35.23
C VAL A 573 -10.00 -0.80 36.09
N PRO A 574 -9.74 -0.85 37.40
CA PRO A 574 -9.36 0.26 38.28
C PRO A 574 -7.92 0.71 38.04
N GLU A 575 -7.56 1.87 38.58
CA GLU A 575 -6.16 2.26 38.65
C GLU A 575 -5.36 1.20 39.43
N LYS A 576 -4.43 0.54 38.74
CA LYS A 576 -3.38 -0.27 39.35
C LYS A 576 -3.92 -1.31 40.35
N ASP A 577 -4.86 -2.16 39.93
CA ASP A 577 -5.39 -3.25 40.78
C ASP A 577 -4.35 -4.39 40.89
N PRO A 578 -3.59 -4.47 41.99
CA PRO A 578 -2.56 -5.49 42.13
C PRO A 578 -3.16 -6.88 42.35
N ALA A 579 -4.37 -6.97 42.93
CA ALA A 579 -5.02 -8.24 43.22
C ALA A 579 -5.45 -8.94 41.92
N LEU A 580 -5.94 -8.16 40.95
CA LEU A 580 -6.26 -8.65 39.61
C LEU A 580 -5.01 -9.17 38.88
N LEU A 581 -3.92 -8.41 38.93
CA LEU A 581 -2.64 -8.79 38.32
C LEU A 581 -2.05 -10.04 38.97
N GLU A 582 -2.07 -10.10 40.31
CA GLU A 582 -1.67 -11.26 41.08
C GLU A 582 -2.49 -12.49 40.72
N PHE A 583 -3.82 -12.35 40.61
CA PHE A 583 -4.71 -13.42 40.21
C PHE A 583 -4.31 -14.02 38.86
N PHE A 584 -4.19 -13.19 37.81
CA PHE A 584 -3.81 -13.68 36.49
C PHE A 584 -2.38 -14.24 36.46
N TYR A 585 -1.44 -13.64 37.19
CA TYR A 585 -0.09 -14.17 37.30
C TYR A 585 -0.08 -15.57 37.95
N ARG A 586 -0.79 -15.76 39.06
CA ARG A 586 -0.89 -17.05 39.74
C ARG A 586 -1.58 -18.09 38.85
N LEU A 587 -2.71 -17.73 38.25
CA LEU A 587 -3.45 -18.63 37.37
C LEU A 587 -2.58 -19.09 36.20
N ARG A 588 -1.95 -18.14 35.52
CA ARG A 588 -1.02 -18.40 34.42
C ARG A 588 0.08 -19.38 34.80
N ASN A 589 0.69 -19.23 35.98
CA ASN A 589 1.78 -20.08 36.44
C ASN A 589 1.31 -21.38 37.12
N SER A 590 0.00 -21.52 37.41
CA SER A 590 -0.56 -22.73 38.00
C SER A 590 -0.75 -23.88 37.00
N VAL A 591 -0.73 -23.57 35.70
CA VAL A 591 -0.88 -24.55 34.62
C VAL A 591 0.44 -24.75 33.87
N PRO A 592 0.78 -25.98 33.44
CA PRO A 592 2.07 -26.28 32.77
C PRO A 592 2.36 -25.42 31.54
N GLN A 593 1.29 -24.97 30.89
CA GLN A 593 1.30 -24.29 29.61
C GLN A 593 1.62 -22.79 29.72
N LYS A 594 1.70 -22.23 30.94
CA LYS A 594 1.99 -20.81 31.22
C LYS A 594 1.09 -19.80 30.49
N GLY A 595 -0.22 -19.99 30.59
CA GLY A 595 -1.26 -19.12 30.00
C GLY A 595 -2.60 -19.30 30.73
N ILE A 596 -3.59 -18.49 30.38
CA ILE A 596 -4.97 -18.62 30.94
C ILE A 596 -5.97 -19.22 29.94
N LEU A 597 -5.49 -19.66 28.77
CA LEU A 597 -6.28 -20.32 27.74
C LEU A 597 -6.70 -21.73 28.16
N ASN A 598 -7.93 -22.10 27.81
CA ASN A 598 -8.38 -23.48 27.89
C ASN A 598 -7.69 -24.32 26.81
N TYR A 599 -6.77 -25.19 27.22
CA TYR A 599 -5.93 -25.94 26.30
C TYR A 599 -6.65 -27.05 25.55
N GLU A 600 -7.86 -27.45 25.96
CA GLU A 600 -8.67 -28.41 25.20
C GLU A 600 -9.05 -27.86 23.82
N ASN A 601 -9.05 -26.54 23.64
CA ASN A 601 -9.29 -25.93 22.33
C ASN A 601 -8.16 -26.25 21.34
N PHE A 602 -6.91 -26.42 21.75
CA PHE A 602 -5.81 -26.77 20.84
C PHE A 602 -5.86 -28.23 20.34
N LYS A 603 -6.72 -29.06 20.93
CA LYS A 603 -6.95 -30.45 20.50
C LYS A 603 -8.11 -30.59 19.52
N LYS A 604 -8.89 -29.52 19.33
CA LYS A 604 -10.05 -29.50 18.44
C LYS A 604 -9.64 -29.06 17.05
N ASN A 605 -10.32 -29.60 16.04
CA ASN A 605 -10.13 -29.16 14.66
C ASN A 605 -11.10 -28.02 14.35
N TYR A 606 -10.55 -26.85 14.04
CA TYR A 606 -11.32 -25.70 13.56
C TYR A 606 -11.08 -25.48 12.07
N ILE A 607 -12.12 -25.01 11.39
CA ILE A 607 -12.01 -24.47 10.03
C ILE A 607 -12.11 -22.95 10.17
N ALA A 608 -10.96 -22.31 10.26
CA ALA A 608 -10.82 -20.86 10.22
C ALA A 608 -10.09 -20.50 8.93
N ASP A 609 -10.86 -20.39 7.85
CA ASP A 609 -10.38 -19.86 6.58
C ASP A 609 -10.93 -18.46 6.36
N GLU A 610 -10.51 -17.83 5.27
CA GLU A 610 -10.92 -16.47 4.94
C GLU A 610 -12.43 -16.32 4.68
N TYR A 611 -13.15 -17.41 4.39
CA TYR A 611 -14.58 -17.38 4.11
C TYR A 611 -15.41 -17.72 5.34
N ASN A 612 -14.92 -18.59 6.21
CA ASN A 612 -15.72 -19.19 7.27
C ASN A 612 -15.45 -18.56 8.63
N PRO A 613 -16.45 -17.88 9.22
CA PRO A 613 -16.43 -17.54 10.62
C PRO A 613 -16.26 -18.79 11.49
N CYS A 614 -15.37 -18.66 12.48
CA CYS A 614 -15.00 -19.68 13.46
C CYS A 614 -15.56 -19.30 14.83
N ILE A 615 -16.11 -20.29 15.54
CA ILE A 615 -16.60 -20.14 16.92
C ILE A 615 -15.76 -21.03 17.83
N VAL A 616 -15.29 -20.47 18.94
CA VAL A 616 -14.59 -21.21 19.98
C VAL A 616 -15.28 -20.97 21.31
N GLU A 617 -15.83 -22.02 21.91
CA GLU A 617 -16.44 -21.94 23.24
C GLU A 617 -15.39 -22.16 24.33
N ASN A 618 -15.64 -21.57 25.50
CA ASN A 618 -14.80 -21.71 26.70
C ASN A 618 -13.32 -21.39 26.43
N VAL A 619 -13.04 -20.17 25.97
CA VAL A 619 -11.73 -19.75 25.46
C VAL A 619 -10.67 -19.74 26.54
N PHE A 620 -11.02 -19.20 27.71
CA PHE A 620 -10.14 -19.13 28.88
C PHE A 620 -10.57 -20.15 29.94
N GLU A 621 -9.70 -20.40 30.91
CA GLU A 621 -10.03 -21.21 32.09
C GLU A 621 -11.25 -20.62 32.83
N PRO A 622 -12.15 -21.44 33.42
CA PRO A 622 -13.38 -20.96 34.05
C PRO A 622 -13.16 -19.85 35.10
N SER A 623 -12.12 -19.97 35.92
CA SER A 623 -11.77 -18.95 36.90
C SER A 623 -11.33 -17.63 36.27
N ALA A 624 -10.65 -17.68 35.11
CA ALA A 624 -10.31 -16.48 34.35
C ALA A 624 -11.57 -15.83 33.79
N GLN A 625 -12.48 -16.61 33.21
CA GLN A 625 -13.73 -16.09 32.64
C GLN A 625 -14.56 -15.34 33.69
N GLU A 626 -14.71 -15.92 34.87
CA GLU A 626 -15.43 -15.27 35.98
C GLU A 626 -14.76 -13.96 36.39
N LYS A 627 -13.42 -13.95 36.52
CA LYS A 627 -12.66 -12.74 36.86
C LYS A 627 -12.78 -11.64 35.81
N ILE A 628 -12.77 -12.01 34.53
CA ILE A 628 -12.96 -11.08 33.41
C ILE A 628 -14.36 -10.46 33.48
N LYS A 629 -15.38 -11.29 33.72
CA LYS A 629 -16.77 -10.87 33.87
C LYS A 629 -16.93 -9.89 35.05
N GLU A 630 -16.44 -10.25 36.24
CA GLU A 630 -16.45 -9.39 37.43
C GLU A 630 -15.82 -8.01 37.15
N TYR A 631 -14.65 -7.98 36.50
CA TYR A 631 -13.92 -6.76 36.20
C TYR A 631 -14.75 -5.79 35.33
N PHE A 632 -15.33 -6.29 34.24
CA PHE A 632 -16.06 -5.42 33.30
C PHE A 632 -17.41 -4.98 33.85
N HIS A 633 -18.13 -5.84 34.56
CA HIS A 633 -19.36 -5.44 35.26
C HIS A 633 -19.09 -4.37 36.31
N TRP A 634 -18.11 -4.60 37.19
CA TRP A 634 -17.71 -3.59 38.18
C TRP A 634 -17.35 -2.25 37.52
N ALA A 635 -16.58 -2.27 36.44
CA ALA A 635 -16.16 -1.05 35.74
C ALA A 635 -17.34 -0.30 35.10
N ILE A 636 -18.33 -1.02 34.57
CA ILE A 636 -19.56 -0.43 34.00
C ILE A 636 -20.44 0.15 35.10
N ASP A 637 -20.72 -0.63 36.15
CA ASP A 637 -21.56 -0.22 37.29
C ASP A 637 -21.00 1.01 38.01
N ASN A 638 -19.67 1.10 38.08
CA ASN A 638 -18.96 2.24 38.67
C ASN A 638 -18.65 3.36 37.66
N LYS A 639 -19.34 3.39 36.52
CA LYS A 639 -19.29 4.44 35.49
C LYS A 639 -17.88 4.77 35.02
N LYS A 640 -17.01 3.76 34.97
CA LYS A 640 -15.64 3.96 34.50
C LYS A 640 -15.63 4.13 32.98
N TYR A 641 -16.53 3.49 32.24
CA TYR A 641 -16.65 3.70 30.80
C TYR A 641 -17.76 4.71 30.48
N THR A 642 -17.56 5.51 29.45
CA THR A 642 -18.55 6.46 28.94
C THR A 642 -19.55 5.74 28.04
N LEU A 643 -20.84 5.98 28.23
CA LEU A 643 -21.91 5.48 27.37
C LEU A 643 -22.11 6.40 26.16
N GLY A 644 -22.16 5.79 24.98
CA GLY A 644 -22.52 6.46 23.72
C GLY A 644 -21.32 6.84 22.85
N ASP A 645 -21.43 6.59 21.54
CA ASP A 645 -20.52 7.11 20.54
C ASP A 645 -21.17 7.41 19.19
N SER A 646 -20.38 7.90 18.23
CA SER A 646 -20.84 8.19 16.86
C SER A 646 -21.30 6.96 16.06
N GLN A 647 -21.11 5.75 16.60
CA GLN A 647 -21.35 4.49 15.91
C GLN A 647 -22.52 3.69 16.50
N SER A 648 -22.72 3.71 17.82
CA SER A 648 -23.73 2.95 18.57
C SER A 648 -23.90 3.46 20.01
N ASN A 649 -24.99 3.11 20.68
CA ASN A 649 -25.25 3.49 22.07
C ASN A 649 -24.62 2.50 23.07
N ARG A 650 -23.29 2.39 23.08
CA ARG A 650 -22.55 1.37 23.85
C ARG A 650 -21.51 1.99 24.79
N PHE A 651 -21.10 1.25 25.82
CA PHE A 651 -19.88 1.57 26.55
C PHE A 651 -18.67 1.11 25.73
N LYS A 652 -17.62 1.94 25.69
CA LYS A 652 -16.41 1.62 24.94
C LYS A 652 -15.12 2.05 25.61
N ALA A 653 -14.06 1.33 25.29
CA ALA A 653 -12.69 1.70 25.63
C ALA A 653 -11.73 1.16 24.57
N HIS A 654 -10.81 2.01 24.12
CA HIS A 654 -9.76 1.63 23.18
C HIS A 654 -8.48 1.26 23.93
N ASN A 655 -7.93 0.07 23.68
CA ASN A 655 -6.73 -0.44 24.35
C ASN A 655 -6.84 -0.33 25.90
N ASP A 656 -7.97 -0.74 26.47
CA ASP A 656 -8.09 -0.90 27.93
C ASP A 656 -7.11 -1.97 28.43
N PHE A 657 -6.58 -1.77 29.62
CA PHE A 657 -5.59 -2.64 30.26
C PHE A 657 -5.98 -4.11 30.22
N MET A 658 -7.18 -4.45 30.69
CA MET A 658 -7.65 -5.85 30.69
C MET A 658 -7.79 -6.37 29.27
N THR A 659 -8.39 -5.58 28.38
CA THR A 659 -8.54 -6.00 26.98
C THR A 659 -7.20 -6.28 26.32
N ARG A 660 -6.14 -5.54 26.67
CA ARG A 660 -4.78 -5.77 26.16
C ARG A 660 -4.15 -7.02 26.75
N ILE A 661 -4.34 -7.33 28.04
CA ILE A 661 -3.91 -8.64 28.59
C ILE A 661 -4.54 -9.77 27.78
N LEU A 662 -5.87 -9.72 27.61
CA LEU A 662 -6.62 -10.74 26.88
C LEU A 662 -6.22 -10.84 25.40
N HIS A 663 -5.82 -9.73 24.79
CA HIS A 663 -5.33 -9.70 23.42
C HIS A 663 -4.09 -10.59 23.22
N TYR A 664 -3.15 -10.51 24.16
CA TYR A 664 -1.93 -11.28 24.13
C TYR A 664 -2.13 -12.71 24.65
N GLU A 665 -2.97 -12.91 25.68
CA GLU A 665 -3.34 -14.25 26.14
C GLU A 665 -4.07 -15.06 25.07
N ALA A 666 -4.92 -14.41 24.25
CA ALA A 666 -5.63 -15.09 23.16
C ALA A 666 -4.77 -15.36 21.93
N LEU A 667 -3.66 -14.62 21.73
CA LEU A 667 -2.84 -14.69 20.51
C LEU A 667 -2.46 -16.14 20.11
N PRO A 668 -1.94 -17.01 21.01
CA PRO A 668 -1.55 -18.37 20.62
C PRO A 668 -2.72 -19.20 20.09
N LEU A 669 -3.92 -19.01 20.66
CA LEU A 669 -5.12 -19.69 20.17
C LEU A 669 -5.51 -19.17 18.79
N ILE A 670 -5.52 -17.84 18.60
CA ILE A 670 -5.90 -17.25 17.31
C ILE A 670 -4.94 -17.70 16.20
N GLU A 671 -3.63 -17.71 16.46
CA GLU A 671 -2.63 -18.23 15.52
C GLU A 671 -2.80 -19.73 15.23
N HIS A 672 -3.15 -20.53 16.24
CA HIS A 672 -3.49 -21.94 16.05
C HIS A 672 -4.71 -22.12 15.14
N LEU A 673 -5.74 -21.28 15.27
CA LEU A 673 -6.92 -21.31 14.41
C LEU A 673 -6.56 -20.98 12.95
N VAL A 674 -5.84 -19.87 12.72
CA VAL A 674 -5.57 -19.38 11.35
C VAL A 674 -4.33 -19.98 10.69
N LYS A 675 -3.49 -20.68 11.47
CA LYS A 675 -2.21 -21.28 11.04
C LYS A 675 -1.23 -20.25 10.44
N LYS A 676 -1.17 -19.06 11.04
CA LYS A 676 -0.31 -17.94 10.62
C LYS A 676 0.23 -17.23 11.86
N GLU A 677 1.43 -16.65 11.74
CA GLU A 677 1.92 -15.69 12.72
C GLU A 677 1.15 -14.37 12.61
N LEU A 678 0.69 -13.87 13.75
CA LEU A 678 -0.16 -12.70 13.85
C LEU A 678 0.49 -11.60 14.69
N VAL A 679 0.08 -10.36 14.40
CA VAL A 679 0.42 -9.16 15.16
C VAL A 679 -0.85 -8.68 15.86
N PRO A 680 -0.90 -8.65 17.20
CA PRO A 680 -1.97 -8.01 17.95
C PRO A 680 -1.95 -6.49 17.69
N THR A 681 -2.95 -5.94 17.01
CA THR A 681 -2.99 -4.52 16.65
C THR A 681 -3.59 -3.67 17.77
N TYR A 682 -4.91 -3.62 17.89
CA TYR A 682 -5.60 -2.88 18.95
C TYR A 682 -6.81 -3.65 19.47
N THR A 683 -7.34 -3.19 20.60
CA THR A 683 -8.55 -3.75 21.21
C THR A 683 -9.61 -2.68 21.42
N TYR A 684 -10.87 -3.09 21.34
CA TYR A 684 -12.00 -2.29 21.78
C TYR A 684 -12.88 -3.09 22.73
N LEU A 685 -13.09 -2.55 23.93
CA LEU A 685 -14.27 -2.91 24.71
C LEU A 685 -15.49 -2.36 23.98
N SER A 686 -16.51 -3.20 23.75
CA SER A 686 -17.80 -2.81 23.18
C SER A 686 -18.91 -3.49 23.96
N CYS A 687 -19.41 -2.80 24.98
CA CYS A 687 -20.50 -3.29 25.83
C CYS A 687 -21.81 -2.62 25.43
N TYR A 688 -22.61 -3.35 24.66
CA TYR A 688 -23.84 -2.88 24.08
C TYR A 688 -24.99 -2.99 25.08
N ILE A 689 -25.98 -2.12 24.92
CA ILE A 689 -27.26 -2.15 25.64
C ILE A 689 -28.41 -2.27 24.64
N ARG A 690 -29.62 -2.53 25.13
CA ARG A 690 -30.84 -2.65 24.30
C ARG A 690 -30.93 -1.55 23.22
N ASP A 691 -31.47 -1.93 22.06
CA ASP A 691 -31.65 -1.12 20.85
C ASP A 691 -30.37 -0.75 20.10
N CYS A 692 -29.20 -1.21 20.57
CA CYS A 692 -27.98 -1.08 19.79
C CYS A 692 -28.05 -1.90 18.50
N GLU A 693 -27.57 -1.33 17.41
CA GLU A 693 -27.28 -2.05 16.17
C GLU A 693 -25.81 -1.86 15.78
N LEU A 694 -25.34 -2.73 14.89
CA LEU A 694 -24.04 -2.60 14.24
C LEU A 694 -24.26 -2.55 12.72
N PRO A 695 -24.24 -1.36 12.10
CA PRO A 695 -24.47 -1.23 10.67
C PRO A 695 -23.42 -1.97 9.84
N ALA A 696 -23.80 -2.37 8.62
CA ALA A 696 -22.92 -3.06 7.67
C ALA A 696 -21.60 -2.32 7.43
N HIS A 697 -20.49 -3.01 7.66
CA HIS A 697 -19.15 -2.48 7.44
C HIS A 697 -18.11 -3.57 7.15
N THR A 698 -16.97 -3.15 6.64
CA THR A 698 -15.69 -3.88 6.70
C THR A 698 -14.71 -3.13 7.62
N ASP A 699 -13.79 -3.87 8.23
CA ASP A 699 -12.83 -3.39 9.22
C ASP A 699 -11.59 -2.75 8.60
N ARG A 700 -10.79 -2.05 9.42
CA ARG A 700 -9.57 -1.36 9.00
C ARG A 700 -8.47 -2.35 8.57
N PRO A 701 -7.45 -1.91 7.79
CA PRO A 701 -6.38 -2.80 7.33
C PRO A 701 -5.61 -3.49 8.46
N ASP A 702 -5.48 -2.84 9.62
CA ASP A 702 -4.88 -3.42 10.83
C ASP A 702 -5.79 -4.47 11.52
N CYS A 703 -6.95 -4.79 10.98
CA CYS A 703 -7.96 -5.69 11.54
C CYS A 703 -8.32 -6.82 10.57
N GLU A 704 -7.31 -7.43 9.95
CA GLU A 704 -7.48 -8.58 9.06
C GLU A 704 -8.35 -9.66 9.70
N TYR A 705 -8.11 -9.98 10.98
CA TYR A 705 -8.94 -10.87 11.76
C TYR A 705 -9.62 -10.08 12.88
N THR A 706 -10.95 -10.08 12.84
CA THR A 706 -11.77 -9.52 13.92
C THR A 706 -12.24 -10.66 14.81
N VAL A 707 -11.81 -10.60 16.07
CA VAL A 707 -12.15 -11.57 17.11
C VAL A 707 -13.05 -10.89 18.13
N SER A 708 -14.30 -11.35 18.24
CA SER A 708 -15.26 -10.90 19.24
C SER A 708 -15.33 -11.92 20.37
N TYR A 709 -14.74 -11.61 21.52
CA TYR A 709 -14.88 -12.41 22.75
C TYR A 709 -16.10 -11.94 23.55
N ILE A 710 -17.00 -12.86 23.92
CA ILE A 710 -18.18 -12.55 24.72
C ILE A 710 -17.82 -12.61 26.19
N ILE A 711 -17.87 -11.44 26.86
CA ILE A 711 -17.69 -11.36 28.31
C ILE A 711 -18.94 -11.93 29.00
N ASP A 712 -20.11 -11.41 28.63
CA ASP A 712 -21.37 -11.78 29.25
C ASP A 712 -22.57 -11.34 28.41
N LYS A 713 -23.69 -12.04 28.58
CA LYS A 713 -25.00 -11.73 28.00
C LYS A 713 -26.11 -12.42 28.81
N PRO A 714 -27.36 -11.94 28.79
CA PRO A 714 -28.48 -12.65 29.42
C PRO A 714 -28.61 -14.10 28.94
N ALA A 715 -29.12 -14.97 29.81
CA ALA A 715 -29.42 -16.36 29.43
C ALA A 715 -30.41 -16.37 28.25
N ASP A 716 -30.21 -17.29 27.31
CA ASP A 716 -31.01 -17.47 26.09
C ASP A 716 -31.09 -16.25 25.14
N SER A 717 -30.30 -15.20 25.42
CA SER A 717 -30.09 -14.09 24.49
C SER A 717 -29.11 -14.52 23.40
N ASN A 718 -29.53 -14.44 22.14
CA ASN A 718 -28.61 -14.47 21.01
C ASN A 718 -28.65 -13.15 20.25
N TRP A 719 -27.47 -12.66 19.88
CA TRP A 719 -27.34 -11.51 19.01
C TRP A 719 -26.36 -11.90 17.92
N ASP A 720 -26.88 -12.34 16.79
CA ASP A 720 -26.04 -12.83 15.70
C ASP A 720 -25.28 -11.67 15.05
N ILE A 721 -23.99 -11.87 14.83
CA ILE A 721 -23.30 -11.15 13.75
C ILE A 721 -23.52 -11.89 12.44
N TYR A 722 -23.98 -11.14 11.45
CA TYR A 722 -24.14 -11.61 10.09
C TYR A 722 -22.86 -11.31 9.34
N VAL A 723 -22.14 -12.33 8.90
CA VAL A 723 -20.94 -12.19 8.07
C VAL A 723 -21.32 -12.59 6.65
N ASP A 724 -21.31 -11.63 5.73
CA ASP A 724 -21.57 -11.87 4.31
C ASP A 724 -20.45 -12.74 3.74
N MET A 725 -20.81 -13.91 3.20
CA MET A 725 -19.84 -14.87 2.67
C MET A 725 -19.28 -14.43 1.32
N ASN A 726 -19.90 -13.44 0.68
CA ASN A 726 -19.34 -12.81 -0.51
C ASN A 726 -18.26 -11.82 -0.09
N LYS A 727 -17.06 -12.02 -0.64
CA LYS A 727 -15.99 -11.05 -0.51
C LYS A 727 -16.31 -9.79 -1.29
N GLU A 728 -16.10 -8.67 -0.63
CA GLU A 728 -16.08 -7.39 -1.29
C GLU A 728 -14.74 -7.22 -2.00
N PRO A 729 -14.75 -6.72 -3.26
CA PRO A 729 -13.52 -6.43 -3.97
C PRO A 729 -12.69 -5.40 -3.18
N LEU A 730 -13.37 -4.36 -2.67
CA LEU A 730 -12.75 -3.28 -1.91
C LEU A 730 -12.62 -3.66 -0.43
N LYS A 731 -11.38 -3.98 -0.02
CA LYS A 731 -11.06 -4.23 1.39
C LYS A 731 -11.09 -2.95 2.22
N SER A 732 -11.46 -3.07 3.48
CA SER A 732 -11.41 -2.01 4.49
C SER A 732 -12.14 -0.73 4.12
N ARG A 733 -13.22 -0.84 3.35
CA ARG A 733 -14.10 0.26 2.95
C ARG A 733 -14.73 0.98 4.15
N GLY A 734 -14.92 0.32 5.29
CA GLY A 734 -15.69 0.86 6.40
C GLY A 734 -17.19 0.68 6.17
N ARG A 735 -18.01 1.68 6.48
CA ARG A 735 -19.48 1.54 6.46
C ARG A 735 -20.07 1.45 5.05
N TYR A 736 -21.00 0.52 4.85
CA TYR A 736 -21.79 0.35 3.63
C TYR A 736 -23.21 0.88 3.83
N ARG A 737 -23.43 2.17 3.58
CA ARG A 737 -24.73 2.84 3.83
C ARG A 737 -25.85 2.45 2.87
N GLN A 738 -25.52 1.90 1.70
CA GLN A 738 -26.49 1.40 0.71
C GLN A 738 -26.70 -0.12 0.81
N TYR A 739 -26.11 -0.75 1.82
CA TYR A 739 -26.25 -2.18 2.03
C TYR A 739 -27.57 -2.45 2.75
N VAL A 740 -28.48 -3.12 2.03
CA VAL A 740 -29.77 -3.51 2.56
C VAL A 740 -29.61 -4.89 3.21
N ASN A 741 -29.58 -4.91 4.54
CA ASN A 741 -29.34 -6.13 5.31
C ASN A 741 -30.26 -7.29 4.88
N SER A 742 -31.55 -7.05 4.66
CA SER A 742 -32.54 -8.08 4.28
C SER A 742 -32.16 -8.82 2.99
N ASP A 743 -31.62 -8.11 2.01
CA ASP A 743 -31.35 -8.64 0.67
C ASP A 743 -30.11 -9.53 0.67
N ARG A 744 -29.23 -9.32 1.65
CA ARG A 744 -27.93 -9.99 1.74
C ARG A 744 -27.87 -11.08 2.80
N LYS A 745 -28.79 -11.07 3.79
CA LYS A 745 -28.94 -12.12 4.80
C LYS A 745 -28.87 -13.56 4.26
N PRO A 746 -29.46 -13.92 3.11
CA PRO A 746 -29.35 -15.29 2.57
C PRO A 746 -27.92 -15.73 2.24
N TYR A 747 -27.02 -14.78 2.01
CA TYR A 747 -25.60 -15.00 1.75
C TYR A 747 -24.73 -14.84 2.99
N CYS A 748 -25.33 -14.51 4.15
CA CYS A 748 -24.60 -14.33 5.39
C CYS A 748 -24.59 -15.61 6.22
N LYS A 749 -23.45 -15.90 6.85
CA LYS A 749 -23.40 -16.82 7.98
C LYS A 749 -23.72 -16.05 9.25
N LYS A 750 -24.69 -16.56 10.01
CA LYS A 750 -25.02 -16.06 11.35
C LYS A 750 -24.07 -16.67 12.36
N VAL A 751 -23.53 -15.85 13.24
CA VAL A 751 -22.52 -16.27 14.21
C VAL A 751 -22.86 -15.65 15.56
N ASP A 752 -23.02 -16.49 16.56
CA ASP A 752 -23.07 -16.12 17.98
C ASP A 752 -22.50 -17.27 18.80
N CYS A 753 -22.10 -17.01 20.04
CA CYS A 753 -21.58 -18.02 20.97
C CYS A 753 -22.02 -17.76 22.41
N GLY A 754 -21.68 -18.66 23.33
CA GLY A 754 -21.94 -18.47 24.76
C GLY A 754 -21.04 -17.40 25.41
N PRO A 755 -21.38 -16.93 26.63
CA PRO A 755 -20.42 -16.23 27.48
C PRO A 755 -19.12 -17.03 27.63
N GLY A 756 -17.98 -16.35 27.56
CA GLY A 756 -16.67 -17.00 27.56
C GLY A 756 -16.23 -17.59 26.21
N GLY A 757 -17.08 -17.50 25.17
CA GLY A 757 -16.75 -17.87 23.80
C GLY A 757 -16.13 -16.72 22.99
N LEU A 758 -15.47 -17.06 21.88
CA LEU A 758 -15.05 -16.10 20.86
C LEU A 758 -15.64 -16.45 19.48
N MET A 759 -15.91 -15.41 18.70
CA MET A 759 -16.21 -15.47 17.27
C MET A 759 -15.09 -14.82 16.49
N MET A 760 -14.59 -15.47 15.45
CA MET A 760 -13.53 -14.94 14.60
C MET A 760 -13.94 -15.00 13.14
N PHE A 761 -13.69 -13.93 12.40
CA PHE A 761 -13.85 -13.87 10.95
C PHE A 761 -12.88 -12.86 10.34
N ASN A 762 -12.71 -12.92 9.02
CA ASN A 762 -11.92 -11.92 8.31
C ASN A 762 -12.70 -10.61 8.25
N GLY A 763 -12.14 -9.55 8.85
CA GLY A 763 -12.83 -8.27 8.99
C GLY A 763 -12.72 -7.37 7.76
N ILE A 764 -11.68 -7.54 6.94
CA ILE A 764 -11.30 -6.52 5.95
C ILE A 764 -12.03 -6.65 4.62
N ASP A 765 -12.44 -7.84 4.20
CA ASP A 765 -13.13 -8.06 2.91
C ASP A 765 -14.51 -8.73 3.03
N HIS A 766 -14.95 -9.06 4.24
CA HIS A 766 -16.31 -9.55 4.48
C HIS A 766 -17.16 -8.48 5.17
N ILE A 767 -18.25 -8.07 4.53
CA ILE A 767 -19.23 -7.18 5.16
C ILE A 767 -19.85 -7.90 6.34
N HIS A 768 -19.91 -7.22 7.47
CA HIS A 768 -20.57 -7.75 8.65
C HIS A 768 -21.43 -6.71 9.36
N PHE A 769 -22.51 -7.18 9.97
CA PHE A 769 -23.48 -6.34 10.67
C PHE A 769 -24.20 -7.11 11.77
N ARG A 770 -24.82 -6.38 12.68
CA ARG A 770 -25.77 -6.89 13.67
C ARG A 770 -27.05 -6.07 13.58
N GLU A 771 -28.18 -6.74 13.70
CA GLU A 771 -29.46 -6.06 13.82
C GLU A 771 -29.65 -5.46 15.21
N LYS A 772 -30.82 -4.90 15.50
CA LYS A 772 -31.09 -4.35 16.83
C LYS A 772 -30.99 -5.43 17.90
N LEU A 773 -30.29 -5.10 18.98
CA LEU A 773 -30.19 -5.91 20.19
C LEU A 773 -31.49 -5.78 21.00
N ASP A 774 -32.19 -6.88 21.21
CA ASP A 774 -33.41 -6.92 22.02
C ASP A 774 -33.11 -7.11 23.53
N ALA A 775 -32.00 -7.79 23.83
CA ALA A 775 -31.56 -8.05 25.20
C ALA A 775 -31.08 -6.77 25.92
N ASP A 776 -31.16 -6.77 27.24
CA ASP A 776 -30.77 -5.61 28.06
C ASP A 776 -29.30 -5.22 27.86
N TYR A 777 -28.43 -6.22 27.68
CA TYR A 777 -27.01 -6.01 27.46
C TYR A 777 -26.38 -7.13 26.63
N TYR A 778 -25.25 -6.81 25.99
CA TYR A 778 -24.40 -7.78 25.30
C TYR A 778 -22.95 -7.27 25.32
N TYR A 779 -22.11 -7.89 26.15
CA TYR A 779 -20.77 -7.38 26.46
C TYR A 779 -19.70 -8.15 25.71
N ILE A 780 -18.97 -7.46 24.83
CA ILE A 780 -17.88 -8.06 24.07
C ILE A 780 -16.59 -7.25 24.13
N ILE A 781 -15.50 -7.96 23.86
CA ILE A 781 -14.19 -7.40 23.56
C ILE A 781 -13.87 -7.73 22.12
N LEU A 782 -13.52 -6.71 21.35
CA LEU A 782 -12.95 -6.84 20.02
C LEU A 782 -11.43 -6.91 20.17
N LEU A 783 -10.86 -8.05 19.80
CA LEU A 783 -9.44 -8.33 19.70
C LEU A 783 -9.08 -8.34 18.21
N HIS A 784 -8.25 -7.39 17.75
CA HIS A 784 -7.94 -7.28 16.33
C HIS A 784 -6.50 -7.72 16.05
N TYR A 785 -6.37 -8.60 15.07
CA TYR A 785 -5.10 -9.13 14.63
C TYR A 785 -4.89 -8.88 13.14
N ARG A 786 -3.62 -8.80 12.73
CA ARG A 786 -3.22 -8.87 11.32
C ARG A 786 -2.17 -9.94 11.11
N SER A 787 -2.07 -10.49 9.91
CA SER A 787 -0.93 -11.36 9.59
C SER A 787 0.37 -10.57 9.67
N LYS A 788 1.40 -11.14 10.29
CA LYS A 788 2.70 -10.47 10.47
C LYS A 788 3.35 -10.05 9.16
N TRP A 789 3.09 -10.80 8.09
CA TRP A 789 3.59 -10.58 6.74
C TRP A 789 2.53 -9.92 5.82
N SER A 790 1.45 -9.39 6.40
CA SER A 790 0.38 -8.75 5.64
C SER A 790 0.89 -7.45 5.00
N THR A 791 1.02 -7.44 3.68
CA THR A 791 1.36 -6.23 2.90
C THR A 791 0.29 -5.16 2.98
N TYR A 792 -0.94 -5.48 3.43
CA TYR A 792 -2.06 -4.54 3.57
C TYR A 792 -1.87 -3.48 4.66
N ALA A 793 -1.12 -3.78 5.71
CA ALA A 793 -0.81 -2.80 6.75
C ALA A 793 0.52 -2.08 6.48
N ASP A 794 1.40 -2.64 5.63
CA ASP A 794 2.70 -2.05 5.29
C ASP A 794 2.62 -1.13 4.06
N THR A 795 1.72 -1.40 3.10
CA THR A 795 1.31 -0.40 2.07
C THR A 795 0.65 0.83 2.71
N TYR A 796 0.08 0.67 3.91
CA TYR A 796 -0.55 1.74 4.68
C TYR A 796 0.29 2.22 5.89
N LYS A 797 1.57 1.81 6.02
CA LYS A 797 2.51 2.31 7.05
C LYS A 797 3.86 2.84 6.53
N LYS A 798 4.26 2.53 5.30
CA LYS A 798 5.27 3.37 4.59
C LYS A 798 4.63 4.62 4.03
#